data_AF-A0A4Q3RPF5-F1
#
_entry.id   AF-A0A4Q3RPF5-F1
#
_cell.length_a   1.000
_cell.length_b   1.000
_cell.length_c   1.000
_cell.angle_alpha   90.00
_cell.angle_beta   90.00
_cell.angle_gamma   90.00
#
_symmetry.space_group_name_H-M   'P 1'
#
loop_
_entity.id
_entity.type
_entity.pdbx_description
1 polymer ?
#
loop_
_entity_poly.entity_id
_entity_poly.type
_entity_poly.pdbx_seq_one_letter_code
_entity_poly.pdbx_strand_id
1 'polypeptide(L)'
;PHTLSVWGISATIGNLEEARDVLLSPLLHGKETADGQGHIIRAALTKKIHIESIIPQEIEKYPWAGHLGIRLADRVLPIIAQHKTTLIFINTRGMSERWYQQLLTVSPDLSGALALHHGSIEQELRLWVEDALHTGTLQAVVCTSSLDLGVDFRPVEAVVQVGSPKGVARFLQRAGRSGHRPDAISNIWFLPTHSLELLEAAALKEALAQELIESRQPHLLCFDVLLQYLCTLAISEGFMPEELFPEIKSTYCFRDITQDEWNNLLQFLHTGGKALAQYDDYKKIEIIDGRYLITNRRLAMRHRMHIGTIVSDAMVKVKFMSGGYIGVIEEWFISRLNPGDVFTLAGRNLEYVMIKDMAVLVKKSNAKKSIVPSWMGGRMPLSSNLGFMMRKKLADAATGNFSKKDKEIWALQPLFQLQGELSHIPTQNELLIEHIETKDGFHVFVYPFEGRLVHEAMAALLAYRLSNITPISFSVAMNDYGFELLSDQPIPLDDSNVYEMFSEENLLTDIQKAVNASEMTKRKFRDIAVIGGLIFQGMPGERVKQKHLQSSASLLFKVFSEYDPDNLLIRQAFNEVMDQQMEEQRLRAMLKRIGESDIIITFPQKLTPFSFPIKVDSLRENLTSEKLIDRIKKMQQGLS
;
A
#
# COMPACT_ATOMS: atom_id res chain seq x y z
N PRO A 1 15.62 -10.54 40.34
CA PRO A 1 15.19 -10.12 38.98
C PRO A 1 15.11 -8.59 38.91
N HIS A 2 16.02 -7.94 38.19
CA HIS A 2 15.92 -6.51 37.93
C HIS A 2 14.74 -6.26 36.99
N THR A 3 13.77 -5.47 37.42
CA THR A 3 12.66 -5.01 36.57
C THR A 3 13.22 -4.04 35.53
N LEU A 4 13.27 -4.47 34.27
CA LEU A 4 13.61 -3.60 33.15
C LEU A 4 12.45 -2.63 32.90
N SER A 5 12.75 -1.34 32.77
CA SER A 5 11.78 -0.34 32.33
C SER A 5 11.66 -0.38 30.81
N VAL A 6 10.42 -0.39 30.29
CA VAL A 6 10.14 -0.39 28.85
C VAL A 6 9.74 1.01 28.41
N TRP A 7 10.37 1.51 27.34
CA TRP A 7 10.11 2.83 26.77
C TRP A 7 9.85 2.70 25.27
N GLY A 8 8.76 3.32 24.80
CA GLY A 8 8.43 3.43 23.38
C GLY A 8 8.55 4.88 22.93
N ILE A 9 9.18 5.12 21.79
CA ILE A 9 9.30 6.45 21.20
C ILE A 9 8.67 6.41 19.81
N SER A 10 7.69 7.28 19.58
CA SER A 10 7.03 7.44 18.28
C SER A 10 6.82 8.92 17.99
N ALA A 11 7.01 9.32 16.74
CA ALA A 11 6.79 10.70 16.30
C ALA A 11 5.34 10.95 15.84
N THR A 12 4.69 9.96 15.22
CA THR A 12 3.44 10.14 14.48
C THR A 12 2.63 8.84 14.48
N ILE A 13 1.76 8.66 15.48
CA ILE A 13 0.81 7.54 15.55
C ILE A 13 -0.52 8.06 16.10
N GLY A 14 -1.62 7.79 15.39
CA GLY A 14 -2.96 8.29 15.75
C GLY A 14 -3.57 7.60 16.97
N ASN A 15 -3.18 6.36 17.25
CA ASN A 15 -3.69 5.53 18.33
C ASN A 15 -2.62 5.28 19.40
N LEU A 16 -2.12 6.35 20.05
CA LEU A 16 -1.08 6.29 21.09
C LEU A 16 -1.47 5.40 22.28
N GLU A 17 -2.74 5.41 22.68
CA GLU A 17 -3.25 4.58 23.77
C GLU A 17 -3.14 3.09 23.44
N GLU A 18 -3.64 2.69 22.26
CA GLU A 18 -3.50 1.31 21.80
C GLU A 18 -2.03 0.92 21.62
N ALA A 19 -1.19 1.80 21.09
CA ALA A 19 0.25 1.54 20.95
C ALA A 19 0.94 1.33 22.31
N ARG A 20 0.56 2.11 23.32
CA ARG A 20 1.00 1.91 24.71
C ARG A 20 0.54 0.57 25.23
N ASP A 21 -0.73 0.23 25.03
CA ASP A 21 -1.31 -1.03 25.51
C ASP A 21 -0.63 -2.23 24.85
N VAL A 22 -0.31 -2.15 23.55
CA VAL A 22 0.48 -3.15 22.83
C VAL A 22 1.87 -3.31 23.44
N LEU A 23 2.57 -2.20 23.68
CA LEU A 23 3.93 -2.20 24.22
C LEU A 23 4.00 -2.76 25.65
N LEU A 24 3.01 -2.45 26.47
CA LEU A 24 3.00 -2.77 27.90
C LEU A 24 2.19 -4.01 28.25
N SER A 25 1.46 -4.61 27.30
CA SER A 25 0.63 -5.80 27.51
C SER A 25 1.33 -6.88 28.36
N PRO A 26 2.60 -7.28 28.08
CA PRO A 26 3.27 -8.32 28.86
C PRO A 26 3.53 -7.95 30.33
N LEU A 27 3.59 -6.64 30.65
CA LEU A 27 3.85 -6.14 31.99
C LEU A 27 2.57 -5.97 32.83
N LEU A 28 1.43 -5.80 32.15
CA LEU A 28 0.14 -5.42 32.75
C LEU A 28 -0.83 -6.59 32.89
N HIS A 29 -0.61 -7.70 32.19
CA HIS A 29 -1.52 -8.85 32.22
C HIS A 29 -1.73 -9.39 33.64
N GLY A 30 -2.98 -9.41 34.11
CA GLY A 30 -3.37 -9.94 35.43
C GLY A 30 -3.11 -9.03 36.63
N LYS A 31 -2.69 -7.77 36.42
CA LYS A 31 -2.51 -6.78 37.49
C LYS A 31 -3.61 -5.73 37.46
N GLU A 32 -4.63 -5.88 38.30
CA GLU A 32 -5.46 -4.74 38.72
C GLU A 32 -4.62 -3.86 39.63
N THR A 33 -4.03 -2.79 39.12
CA THR A 33 -3.38 -1.81 40.00
C THR A 33 -3.88 -0.41 39.69
N ALA A 34 -4.35 0.25 40.74
CA ALA A 34 -4.82 1.64 40.72
C ALA A 34 -3.72 2.65 40.28
N ASP A 35 -2.44 2.25 40.32
CA ASP A 35 -1.26 3.06 39.93
C ASP A 35 -0.48 2.51 38.70
N GLY A 36 -0.91 1.40 38.09
CA GLY A 36 -0.10 0.63 37.12
C GLY A 36 -0.43 0.84 35.65
N GLN A 37 -1.01 1.96 35.26
CA GLN A 37 -1.24 2.27 33.84
C GLN A 37 0.02 2.85 33.22
N GLY A 38 0.40 2.38 32.03
CA GLY A 38 1.48 3.01 31.28
C GLY A 38 1.29 4.52 31.14
N HIS A 39 2.38 5.26 31.30
CA HIS A 39 2.35 6.71 31.15
C HIS A 39 2.67 7.12 29.72
N ILE A 40 1.79 7.91 29.11
CA ILE A 40 2.08 8.60 27.85
C ILE A 40 2.68 9.95 28.20
N ILE A 41 3.95 10.14 27.83
CA ILE A 41 4.62 11.42 27.98
C ILE A 41 4.56 12.14 26.62
N ARG A 42 3.73 13.17 26.53
CA ARG A 42 3.65 14.05 25.36
C ARG A 42 4.13 15.43 25.78
N ALA A 43 5.23 15.89 25.19
CA ALA A 43 5.65 17.27 25.36
C ALA A 43 4.63 18.20 24.68
N ALA A 44 4.20 19.26 25.37
CA ALA A 44 3.36 20.32 24.80
C ALA A 44 4.17 21.26 23.89
N LEU A 45 4.97 20.70 22.99
CA LEU A 45 5.80 21.42 22.04
C LEU A 45 5.11 21.40 20.67
N THR A 46 4.56 22.53 20.25
CA THR A 46 4.03 22.69 18.90
C THR A 46 5.20 22.98 17.96
N LYS A 47 5.67 21.97 17.25
CA LYS A 47 6.65 22.17 16.18
C LYS A 47 6.01 23.01 15.07
N LYS A 48 6.62 24.15 14.74
CA LYS A 48 6.14 25.03 13.67
C LYS A 48 6.47 24.41 12.32
N ILE A 49 5.44 24.08 11.54
CA ILE A 49 5.59 23.55 10.19
C ILE A 49 5.05 24.59 9.21
N HIS A 50 5.90 25.04 8.30
CA HIS A 50 5.52 25.90 7.21
C HIS A 50 5.33 25.05 5.96
N ILE A 51 4.08 25.01 5.46
CA ILE A 51 3.68 24.21 4.31
C ILE A 51 3.30 25.16 3.19
N GLU A 52 4.08 25.16 2.12
CA GLU A 52 3.77 25.94 0.92
C GLU A 52 3.56 25.01 -0.27
N SER A 53 2.43 25.15 -0.95
CA SER A 53 2.16 24.41 -2.19
C SER A 53 2.72 25.18 -3.37
N ILE A 54 3.41 24.48 -4.27
CA ILE A 54 3.88 25.06 -5.52
C ILE A 54 2.70 25.09 -6.48
N ILE A 55 2.06 26.25 -6.58
CA ILE A 55 0.92 26.47 -7.46
C ILE A 55 1.43 26.90 -8.85
N PRO A 56 1.15 26.14 -9.91
CA PRO A 56 1.53 26.52 -11.28
C PRO A 56 0.78 27.76 -11.77
N GLN A 57 1.39 28.53 -12.68
CA GLN A 57 0.79 29.75 -13.24
C GLN A 57 -0.42 29.48 -14.16
N GLU A 58 -0.52 28.30 -14.77
CA GLU A 58 -1.61 27.93 -15.68
C GLU A 58 -2.08 26.51 -15.36
N ILE A 59 -3.14 26.39 -14.57
CA ILE A 59 -3.69 25.10 -14.11
C ILE A 59 -4.40 24.35 -15.25
N GLU A 60 -4.90 25.08 -16.25
CA GLU A 60 -5.50 24.55 -17.48
C GLU A 60 -4.49 23.86 -18.40
N LYS A 61 -3.22 24.33 -18.41
CA LYS A 61 -2.13 23.68 -19.17
C LYS A 61 -1.52 22.50 -18.41
N TYR A 62 -1.97 22.23 -17.19
CA TYR A 62 -1.63 20.99 -16.55
C TYR A 62 -2.35 19.83 -17.24
N PRO A 63 -1.63 18.74 -17.49
CA PRO A 63 -2.24 17.45 -17.75
C PRO A 63 -3.08 17.08 -16.54
N TRP A 64 -4.40 16.96 -16.72
CA TRP A 64 -5.32 16.63 -15.61
C TRP A 64 -4.95 15.28 -14.97
N ALA A 65 -4.20 14.44 -15.69
CA ALA A 65 -3.31 13.42 -15.14
C ALA A 65 -2.11 13.17 -16.08
N GLY A 66 -1.20 12.27 -15.69
CA GLY A 66 -0.32 11.64 -16.66
C GLY A 66 1.13 12.14 -16.69
N HIS A 67 1.42 13.34 -16.17
CA HIS A 67 2.76 13.91 -16.24
C HIS A 67 3.41 13.93 -14.87
N LEU A 68 4.56 13.29 -14.76
CA LEU A 68 5.16 12.85 -13.51
C LEU A 68 5.79 13.98 -12.66
N GLY A 69 5.24 15.20 -12.70
CA GLY A 69 5.81 16.41 -12.08
C GLY A 69 7.16 16.85 -12.66
N ILE A 70 7.85 16.02 -13.44
CA ILE A 70 9.20 16.26 -14.00
C ILE A 70 9.28 17.57 -14.79
N ARG A 71 8.17 17.98 -15.44
CA ARG A 71 8.09 19.27 -16.15
C ARG A 71 8.21 20.50 -15.26
N LEU A 72 8.14 20.31 -13.95
CA LEU A 72 8.21 21.35 -12.93
C LEU A 72 9.53 21.27 -12.15
N ALA A 73 10.50 20.48 -12.63
CA ALA A 73 11.81 20.41 -12.01
C ALA A 73 12.45 21.80 -11.91
N ASP A 74 12.19 22.68 -12.88
CA ASP A 74 12.55 24.10 -12.89
C ASP A 74 11.97 24.86 -11.69
N ARG A 75 10.75 24.54 -11.25
CA ARG A 75 10.10 25.16 -10.08
C ARG A 75 10.73 24.73 -8.76
N VAL A 76 11.48 23.63 -8.74
CA VAL A 76 12.22 23.17 -7.55
C VAL A 76 13.57 23.89 -7.42
N LEU A 77 14.18 24.34 -8.52
CA LEU A 77 15.50 24.99 -8.51
C LEU A 77 15.57 26.24 -7.60
N PRO A 78 14.59 27.17 -7.61
CA PRO A 78 14.61 28.31 -6.69
C PRO A 78 14.59 27.89 -5.23
N ILE A 79 13.90 26.79 -4.90
CA ILE A 79 13.84 26.26 -3.52
C ILE A 79 15.20 25.71 -3.14
N ILE A 80 15.85 24.93 -4.03
CA ILE A 80 17.22 24.43 -3.80
C ILE A 80 18.19 25.60 -3.58
N ALA A 81 18.13 26.63 -4.43
CA ALA A 81 19.05 27.76 -4.37
C ALA A 81 18.87 28.65 -3.12
N GLN A 82 17.68 28.67 -2.53
CA GLN A 82 17.38 29.47 -1.32
C GLN A 82 17.86 28.81 -0.01
N HIS A 83 18.23 27.53 -0.04
CA HIS A 83 18.53 26.74 1.15
C HIS A 83 19.89 26.06 1.03
N LYS A 84 20.58 25.86 2.15
CA LYS A 84 21.89 25.19 2.16
C LYS A 84 21.80 23.74 1.69
N THR A 85 20.79 23.01 2.18
CA THR A 85 20.53 21.61 1.83
C THR A 85 19.03 21.36 1.74
N THR A 86 18.59 20.76 0.64
CA THR A 86 17.19 20.42 0.36
C THR A 86 17.00 18.92 0.14
N LEU A 87 16.03 18.29 0.81
CA LEU A 87 15.63 16.91 0.52
C LEU A 87 14.44 16.90 -0.44
N ILE A 88 14.51 16.11 -1.51
CA ILE A 88 13.45 15.98 -2.52
C ILE A 88 12.89 14.56 -2.45
N PHE A 89 11.76 14.40 -1.77
CA PHE A 89 11.11 13.10 -1.57
C PHE A 89 10.25 12.71 -2.76
N ILE A 90 10.48 11.50 -3.25
CA ILE A 90 9.74 10.87 -4.35
C ILE A 90 9.33 9.45 -3.92
N ASN A 91 8.14 9.02 -4.32
CA ASN A 91 7.56 7.77 -3.83
C ASN A 91 8.19 6.49 -4.42
N THR A 92 8.79 6.54 -5.61
CA THR A 92 9.39 5.37 -6.27
C THR A 92 10.85 5.57 -6.64
N ARG A 93 11.63 4.48 -6.62
CA ARG A 93 13.05 4.46 -6.99
C ARG A 93 13.28 4.88 -8.44
N GLY A 94 12.52 4.29 -9.37
CA GLY A 94 12.60 4.64 -10.79
C GLY A 94 12.24 6.11 -11.08
N MET A 95 11.31 6.70 -10.31
CA MET A 95 11.03 8.13 -10.44
C MET A 95 12.11 9.01 -9.82
N SER A 96 12.71 8.60 -8.69
CA SER A 96 13.82 9.35 -8.12
C SER A 96 15.03 9.42 -9.06
N GLU A 97 15.35 8.34 -9.77
CA GLU A 97 16.40 8.35 -10.79
C GLU A 97 16.07 9.31 -11.94
N ARG A 98 14.84 9.29 -12.45
CA ARG A 98 14.41 10.21 -13.53
C ARG A 98 14.46 11.67 -13.09
N TRP A 99 14.04 11.96 -11.85
CA TRP A 99 14.10 13.31 -11.29
C TRP A 99 15.53 13.79 -11.09
N TYR A 100 16.41 12.93 -10.58
CA TYR A 100 17.84 13.21 -10.47
C TYR A 100 18.44 13.60 -11.83
N GLN A 101 18.20 12.80 -12.87
CA GLN A 101 18.66 13.09 -14.23
C GLN A 101 18.05 14.37 -14.80
N GLN A 102 16.75 14.61 -14.58
CA GLN A 102 16.09 15.82 -15.05
C GLN A 102 16.68 17.07 -14.39
N LEU A 103 16.88 17.05 -13.06
CA LEU A 103 17.46 18.19 -12.34
C LEU A 103 18.85 18.55 -12.86
N LEU A 104 19.70 17.55 -13.13
CA LEU A 104 21.00 17.77 -13.77
C LEU A 104 20.88 18.29 -15.21
N THR A 105 19.84 17.86 -15.94
CA THR A 105 19.60 18.32 -17.31
C THR A 105 19.18 19.80 -17.34
N VAL A 106 18.29 20.22 -16.42
CA VAL A 106 17.81 21.61 -16.35
C VAL A 106 18.77 22.54 -15.61
N SER A 107 19.60 22.00 -14.71
CA SER A 107 20.62 22.72 -13.97
C SER A 107 21.90 21.89 -13.84
N PRO A 108 22.78 21.93 -14.86
CA PRO A 108 24.07 21.23 -14.84
C PRO A 108 24.97 21.62 -13.66
N ASP A 109 24.80 22.83 -13.12
CA ASP A 109 25.56 23.36 -11.99
C ASP A 109 25.35 22.58 -10.68
N LEU A 110 24.28 21.78 -10.60
CA LEU A 110 24.03 20.86 -9.49
C LEU A 110 24.94 19.61 -9.53
N SER A 111 25.74 19.43 -10.58
CA SER A 111 26.69 18.33 -10.68
C SER A 111 27.69 18.37 -9.51
N GLY A 112 27.80 17.26 -8.79
CA GLY A 112 28.61 17.16 -7.57
C GLY A 112 27.97 17.75 -6.30
N ALA A 113 26.89 18.53 -6.43
CA ALA A 113 26.11 19.09 -5.32
C ALA A 113 24.74 18.40 -5.11
N LEU A 114 24.34 17.55 -6.08
CA LEU A 114 23.13 16.73 -6.05
C LEU A 114 23.50 15.25 -5.86
N ALA A 115 22.78 14.55 -4.99
CA ALA A 115 22.90 13.09 -4.83
C ALA A 115 21.55 12.37 -4.94
N LEU A 116 21.61 11.05 -5.10
CA LEU A 116 20.46 10.15 -5.11
C LEU A 116 20.54 9.19 -3.92
N HIS A 117 19.43 8.97 -3.22
CA HIS A 117 19.38 8.07 -2.07
C HIS A 117 18.13 7.18 -2.03
N HIS A 118 18.31 5.87 -2.21
CA HIS A 118 17.28 4.87 -2.01
C HIS A 118 17.86 3.48 -1.72
N GLY A 119 17.04 2.55 -1.23
CA GLY A 119 17.51 1.22 -0.80
C GLY A 119 18.21 0.34 -1.86
N SER A 120 18.08 0.64 -3.15
CA SER A 120 18.87 -0.04 -4.21
C SER A 120 20.29 0.53 -4.40
N ILE A 121 20.64 1.64 -3.75
CA ILE A 121 21.99 2.22 -3.82
C ILE A 121 22.94 1.44 -2.90
N GLU A 122 24.17 1.23 -3.37
CA GLU A 122 25.24 0.57 -2.61
C GLU A 122 25.44 1.22 -1.24
N GLN A 123 25.75 0.40 -0.24
CA GLN A 123 25.84 0.85 1.15
C GLN A 123 26.90 1.94 1.34
N GLU A 124 28.06 1.80 0.72
CA GLU A 124 29.15 2.79 0.79
C GLU A 124 28.70 4.17 0.28
N LEU A 125 28.03 4.20 -0.87
CA LEU A 125 27.49 5.45 -1.42
C LEU A 125 26.37 6.03 -0.54
N ARG A 126 25.51 5.21 0.06
CA ARG A 126 24.50 5.69 1.01
C ARG A 126 25.13 6.35 2.24
N LEU A 127 26.13 5.70 2.84
CA LEU A 127 26.86 6.24 3.99
C LEU A 127 27.55 7.56 3.63
N TRP A 128 28.14 7.67 2.44
CA TRP A 128 28.73 8.91 1.96
C TRP A 128 27.68 10.02 1.80
N VAL A 129 26.50 9.73 1.23
CA VAL A 129 25.41 10.71 1.12
C VAL A 129 24.91 11.15 2.51
N GLU A 130 24.77 10.21 3.45
CA GLU A 130 24.36 10.51 4.83
C GLU A 130 25.37 11.43 5.55
N ASP A 131 26.67 11.18 5.40
CA ASP A 131 27.74 12.03 5.94
C ASP A 131 27.79 13.40 5.25
N ALA A 132 27.62 13.43 3.93
CA ALA A 132 27.58 14.65 3.14
C ALA A 132 26.35 15.53 3.50
N LEU A 133 25.22 14.91 3.83
CA LEU A 133 24.05 15.58 4.42
C LEU A 133 24.34 16.12 5.82
N HIS A 134 25.08 15.37 6.65
CA HIS A 134 25.43 15.79 8.00
C HIS A 134 26.40 16.98 8.02
N THR A 135 27.35 17.01 7.09
CA THR A 135 28.32 18.11 6.90
C THR A 135 27.73 19.29 6.13
N GLY A 136 26.60 19.09 5.43
CA GLY A 136 25.94 20.11 4.62
C GLY A 136 26.74 20.48 3.37
N THR A 137 27.44 19.51 2.78
CA THR A 137 28.21 19.65 1.54
C THR A 137 27.33 19.51 0.30
N LEU A 138 26.26 18.71 0.38
CA LEU A 138 25.27 18.57 -0.67
C LEU A 138 24.21 19.68 -0.59
N GLN A 139 23.90 20.28 -1.75
CA GLN A 139 22.81 21.24 -1.89
C GLN A 139 21.45 20.56 -1.98
N ALA A 140 21.38 19.39 -2.61
CA ALA A 140 20.15 18.64 -2.73
C ALA A 140 20.36 17.13 -2.75
N VAL A 141 19.38 16.39 -2.22
CA VAL A 141 19.33 14.93 -2.31
C VAL A 141 17.95 14.51 -2.76
N VAL A 142 17.90 13.77 -3.87
CA VAL A 142 16.68 13.11 -4.35
C VAL A 142 16.56 11.77 -3.63
N CYS A 143 15.48 11.56 -2.88
CA CYS A 143 15.36 10.40 -2.01
C CYS A 143 13.97 9.76 -2.00
N THR A 144 13.92 8.48 -1.62
CA THR A 144 12.68 7.78 -1.29
C THR A 144 12.48 7.73 0.23
N SER A 145 11.59 6.85 0.72
CA SER A 145 11.37 6.61 2.15
C SER A 145 12.59 6.12 2.93
N SER A 146 13.71 5.84 2.26
CA SER A 146 14.99 5.52 2.91
C SER A 146 15.50 6.60 3.86
N LEU A 147 15.03 7.86 3.71
CA LEU A 147 15.38 8.98 4.58
C LEU A 147 14.16 9.49 5.39
N ASP A 148 13.04 8.75 5.44
CA ASP A 148 11.86 9.16 6.23
C ASP A 148 12.15 9.13 7.75
N LEU A 149 12.99 8.18 8.21
CA LEU A 149 13.24 7.88 9.62
C LEU A 149 14.73 7.64 9.91
N GLY A 150 15.15 7.92 11.14
CA GLY A 150 16.33 7.28 11.74
C GLY A 150 17.68 7.99 11.61
N VAL A 151 17.78 9.16 10.95
CA VAL A 151 19.05 9.87 10.81
C VAL A 151 18.88 11.37 11.10
N ASP A 152 19.76 11.93 11.94
CA ASP A 152 19.79 13.34 12.36
C ASP A 152 20.55 14.19 11.32
N PHE A 153 19.82 14.79 10.39
CA PHE A 153 20.37 15.70 9.38
C PHE A 153 20.14 17.16 9.75
N ARG A 154 20.93 17.68 10.70
CA ARG A 154 20.83 19.07 11.20
C ARG A 154 21.00 20.19 10.15
N PRO A 155 21.68 20.00 9.00
CA PRO A 155 21.82 21.06 7.98
C PRO A 155 20.64 21.16 7.00
N VAL A 156 19.67 20.23 7.04
CA VAL A 156 18.55 20.27 6.09
C VAL A 156 17.60 21.39 6.46
N GLU A 157 17.47 22.36 5.56
CA GLU A 157 16.66 23.57 5.79
C GLU A 157 15.31 23.49 5.08
N ALA A 158 15.21 22.72 3.99
CA ALA A 158 13.97 22.55 3.24
C ALA A 158 13.73 21.10 2.80
N VAL A 159 12.45 20.76 2.68
CA VAL A 159 11.97 19.51 2.10
C VAL A 159 11.03 19.83 0.95
N VAL A 160 11.13 19.08 -0.14
CA VAL A 160 10.20 19.11 -1.27
C VAL A 160 9.55 17.74 -1.37
N GLN A 161 8.24 17.68 -1.16
CA GLN A 161 7.43 16.50 -1.37
C GLN A 161 6.88 16.52 -2.80
N VAL A 162 7.37 15.62 -3.66
CA VAL A 162 6.88 15.48 -5.03
C VAL A 162 5.72 14.49 -5.09
N GLY A 163 4.57 15.00 -5.52
CA GLY A 163 3.31 14.28 -5.55
C GLY A 163 2.77 13.95 -4.16
N SER A 164 1.64 13.26 -4.14
CA SER A 164 0.95 12.86 -2.92
C SER A 164 1.86 12.12 -1.92
N PRO A 165 1.91 12.51 -0.63
CA PRO A 165 2.58 11.73 0.41
C PRO A 165 1.79 10.48 0.81
N LYS A 166 0.54 10.32 0.34
CA LYS A 166 -0.40 9.24 0.66
C LYS A 166 -0.90 9.20 2.11
N GLY A 167 -0.30 9.97 3.02
CA GLY A 167 -0.76 10.11 4.40
C GLY A 167 -0.07 11.23 5.17
N VAL A 168 -0.72 11.67 6.25
CA VAL A 168 -0.35 12.78 7.13
C VAL A 168 0.89 12.44 7.95
N ALA A 169 0.94 11.26 8.57
CA ALA A 169 2.07 10.78 9.38
C ALA A 169 3.39 10.81 8.58
N ARG A 170 3.37 10.28 7.35
CA ARG A 170 4.55 10.31 6.47
C ARG A 170 4.92 11.74 6.11
N PHE A 171 3.95 12.57 5.75
CA PHE A 171 4.21 13.96 5.42
C PHE A 171 4.89 14.69 6.58
N LEU A 172 4.42 14.47 7.81
CA LEU A 172 5.04 14.99 9.04
C LEU A 172 6.45 14.47 9.29
N GLN A 173 6.68 13.17 9.11
CA GLN A 173 8.02 12.58 9.26
C GLN A 173 9.02 13.19 8.27
N ARG A 174 8.59 13.42 7.03
CA ARG A 174 9.38 14.09 5.99
C ARG A 174 9.59 15.56 6.31
N ALA A 175 8.54 16.30 6.64
CA ALA A 175 8.63 17.70 7.05
C ALA A 175 9.60 17.88 8.23
N GLY A 176 9.55 16.95 9.19
CA GLY A 176 10.42 16.92 10.35
C GLY A 176 11.91 16.76 10.05
N ARG A 177 12.29 16.41 8.81
CA ARG A 177 13.70 16.39 8.35
C ARG A 177 14.23 17.80 8.08
N SER A 178 13.39 18.76 7.73
CA SER A 178 13.76 20.18 7.67
C SER A 178 13.72 20.79 9.06
N GLY A 179 14.71 21.63 9.38
CA GLY A 179 14.74 22.35 10.66
C GLY A 179 14.72 21.38 11.84
N HIS A 180 15.56 20.33 11.80
CA HIS A 180 15.60 19.28 12.81
C HIS A 180 16.31 19.74 14.10
N ARG A 181 15.80 20.81 14.73
CA ARG A 181 16.28 21.41 15.98
C ARG A 181 15.08 21.95 16.78
N PRO A 182 15.18 22.08 18.12
CA PRO A 182 14.17 22.77 18.92
C PRO A 182 13.88 24.17 18.35
N ASP A 183 12.61 24.57 18.37
CA ASP A 183 12.08 25.87 17.91
C ASP A 183 12.27 26.23 16.42
N ALA A 184 13.06 25.45 15.67
CA ALA A 184 13.24 25.64 14.24
C ALA A 184 11.94 25.32 13.48
N ILE A 185 11.70 26.11 12.44
CA ILE A 185 10.56 25.88 11.53
C ILE A 185 10.95 24.77 10.54
N SER A 186 10.08 23.77 10.41
CA SER A 186 10.17 22.82 9.30
C SER A 186 9.53 23.40 8.06
N ASN A 187 10.35 23.71 7.06
CA ASN A 187 9.89 24.18 5.76
C ASN A 187 9.68 22.98 4.82
N ILE A 188 8.44 22.80 4.39
CA ILE A 188 8.10 21.77 3.40
C ILE A 188 7.30 22.37 2.24
N TRP A 189 7.74 22.05 1.03
CA TRP A 189 7.10 22.43 -0.21
C TRP A 189 6.37 21.23 -0.79
N PHE A 190 5.11 21.42 -1.18
CA PHE A 190 4.34 20.38 -1.87
C PHE A 190 4.29 20.67 -3.37
N LEU A 191 4.85 19.76 -4.17
CA LEU A 191 4.83 19.85 -5.62
C LEU A 191 3.80 18.87 -6.21
N PRO A 192 2.65 19.35 -6.71
CA PRO A 192 1.66 18.48 -7.34
C PRO A 192 2.14 17.97 -8.71
N THR A 193 1.98 16.67 -8.93
CA THR A 193 2.17 16.01 -10.23
C THR A 193 0.95 16.12 -11.13
N HIS A 194 -0.24 16.37 -10.56
CA HIS A 194 -1.46 16.72 -11.32
C HIS A 194 -2.40 17.60 -10.48
N SER A 195 -3.41 18.20 -11.11
CA SER A 195 -4.24 19.25 -10.48
C SER A 195 -4.93 18.81 -9.19
N LEU A 196 -5.59 17.64 -9.18
CA LEU A 196 -6.28 17.13 -7.98
C LEU A 196 -5.35 16.88 -6.76
N GLU A 197 -4.03 16.77 -6.92
CA GLU A 197 -3.12 16.71 -5.75
C GLU A 197 -3.07 18.04 -4.98
N LEU A 198 -3.48 19.17 -5.55
CA LEU A 198 -3.66 20.41 -4.80
C LEU A 198 -4.79 20.29 -3.77
N LEU A 199 -5.85 19.54 -4.08
CA LEU A 199 -6.91 19.23 -3.12
C LEU A 199 -6.35 18.38 -1.97
N GLU A 200 -5.44 17.44 -2.26
CA GLU A 200 -4.74 16.70 -1.21
C GLU A 200 -3.87 17.60 -0.34
N ALA A 201 -3.19 18.59 -0.91
CA ALA A 201 -2.42 19.56 -0.14
C ALA A 201 -3.29 20.40 0.80
N ALA A 202 -4.48 20.83 0.35
CA ALA A 202 -5.46 21.48 1.20
C ALA A 202 -5.95 20.55 2.33
N ALA A 203 -6.25 19.30 1.99
CA ALA A 203 -6.68 18.28 2.95
C ALA A 203 -5.59 17.95 3.99
N LEU A 204 -4.32 17.90 3.57
CA LEU A 204 -3.17 17.71 4.46
C LEU A 204 -3.02 18.86 5.45
N LYS A 205 -3.12 20.12 4.99
CA LYS A 205 -3.06 21.30 5.87
C LYS A 205 -4.16 21.27 6.93
N GLU A 206 -5.37 20.90 6.53
CA GLU A 206 -6.51 20.76 7.44
C GLU A 206 -6.33 19.61 8.44
N ALA A 207 -5.90 18.43 7.97
CA ALA A 207 -5.62 17.29 8.82
C ALA A 207 -4.58 17.61 9.91
N LEU A 208 -3.55 18.37 9.54
CA LEU A 208 -2.52 18.82 10.47
C LEU A 208 -3.03 19.83 11.49
N ALA A 209 -3.88 20.76 11.06
CA ALA A 209 -4.52 21.71 11.98
C ALA A 209 -5.43 21.01 13.00
N GLN A 210 -6.00 19.86 12.65
CA GLN A 210 -6.85 19.04 13.52
C GLN A 210 -6.10 17.88 14.22
N GLU A 211 -4.77 17.80 14.09
CA GLU A 211 -3.94 16.68 14.61
C GLU A 211 -4.41 15.27 14.17
N LEU A 212 -5.04 15.17 12.99
CA LEU A 212 -5.60 13.92 12.48
C LEU A 212 -4.53 13.04 11.82
N ILE A 213 -3.79 12.30 12.64
CA ILE A 213 -2.71 11.38 12.22
C ILE A 213 -3.24 9.95 12.09
N GLU A 214 -2.74 9.18 11.12
CA GLU A 214 -3.18 7.79 10.90
C GLU A 214 -2.87 6.88 12.10
N SER A 215 -3.85 6.03 12.44
CA SER A 215 -3.67 4.92 13.37
C SER A 215 -2.86 3.77 12.75
N ARG A 216 -2.17 3.01 13.61
CA ARG A 216 -1.48 1.76 13.24
C ARG A 216 -2.15 0.61 13.95
N GLN A 217 -2.92 -0.17 13.19
CA GLN A 217 -3.58 -1.35 13.73
C GLN A 217 -2.54 -2.42 14.10
N PRO A 218 -2.59 -2.97 15.32
CA PRO A 218 -1.71 -4.06 15.72
C PRO A 218 -2.07 -5.35 14.98
N HIS A 219 -1.06 -6.17 14.71
CA HIS A 219 -1.30 -7.52 14.20
C HIS A 219 -1.72 -8.46 15.33
N LEU A 220 -2.72 -9.30 15.06
CA LEU A 220 -3.28 -10.25 16.02
C LEU A 220 -3.04 -11.68 15.52
N LEU A 221 -2.77 -12.60 16.45
CA LEU A 221 -2.67 -14.03 16.23
C LEU A 221 -1.74 -14.43 15.06
N CYS A 222 -0.55 -13.81 14.99
CA CYS A 222 0.48 -14.15 14.01
C CYS A 222 1.17 -15.49 14.34
N PHE A 223 0.49 -16.60 14.07
CA PHE A 223 0.93 -17.95 14.41
C PHE A 223 2.29 -18.34 13.81
N ASP A 224 2.63 -17.85 12.62
CA ASP A 224 3.95 -18.04 12.01
C ASP A 224 5.09 -17.45 12.85
N VAL A 225 4.93 -16.23 13.36
CA VAL A 225 5.88 -15.56 14.25
C VAL A 225 5.96 -16.32 15.58
N LEU A 226 4.83 -16.81 16.11
CA LEU A 226 4.84 -17.63 17.32
C LEU A 226 5.61 -18.94 17.10
N LEU A 227 5.36 -19.68 16.01
CA LEU A 227 6.12 -20.90 15.69
C LEU A 227 7.62 -20.64 15.60
N GLN A 228 8.00 -19.53 14.96
CA GLN A 228 9.39 -19.10 14.85
C GLN A 228 10.00 -18.78 16.21
N TYR A 229 9.27 -18.08 17.07
CA TYR A 229 9.68 -17.78 18.44
C TYR A 229 9.88 -19.05 19.27
N LEU A 230 8.92 -19.99 19.21
CA LEU A 230 9.02 -21.29 19.90
C LEU A 230 10.23 -22.10 19.43
N CYS A 231 10.52 -22.11 18.12
CA CYS A 231 11.75 -22.74 17.60
C CYS A 231 13.01 -22.08 18.17
N THR A 232 13.01 -20.75 18.33
CA THR A 232 14.14 -20.00 18.91
C THR A 232 14.41 -20.40 20.36
N LEU A 233 13.36 -20.50 21.17
CA LEU A 233 13.46 -20.98 22.56
C LEU A 233 13.92 -22.43 22.62
N ALA A 234 13.36 -23.30 21.76
CA ALA A 234 13.68 -24.72 21.73
C ALA A 234 15.13 -25.02 21.31
N ILE A 235 15.77 -24.16 20.51
CA ILE A 235 17.20 -24.26 20.16
C ILE A 235 18.11 -23.84 21.33
N SER A 236 17.59 -23.03 22.25
CA SER A 236 18.34 -22.49 23.38
C SER A 236 18.29 -23.47 24.56
N GLU A 237 17.66 -23.11 25.68
CA GLU A 237 17.54 -23.99 26.87
C GLU A 237 16.28 -24.88 26.82
N GLY A 238 15.50 -24.80 25.75
CA GLY A 238 14.17 -25.41 25.69
C GLY A 238 13.12 -24.61 26.47
N PHE A 239 11.86 -24.98 26.31
CA PHE A 239 10.76 -24.36 27.05
C PHE A 239 9.77 -25.40 27.61
N MET A 240 9.05 -25.04 28.67
CA MET A 240 7.95 -25.82 29.24
C MET A 240 6.62 -25.17 28.82
N PRO A 241 5.73 -25.88 28.10
CA PRO A 241 4.53 -25.27 27.54
C PRO A 241 3.60 -24.62 28.57
N GLU A 242 3.47 -25.24 29.74
CA GLU A 242 2.63 -24.78 30.86
C GLU A 242 3.14 -23.48 31.50
N GLU A 243 4.46 -23.25 31.49
CA GLU A 243 5.08 -22.03 31.98
C GLU A 243 5.01 -20.93 30.92
N LEU A 244 5.21 -21.29 29.65
CA LEU A 244 5.30 -20.34 28.54
C LEU A 244 3.92 -19.85 28.08
N PHE A 245 2.87 -20.67 28.16
CA PHE A 245 1.55 -20.28 27.65
C PHE A 245 0.97 -19.02 28.32
N PRO A 246 0.99 -18.86 29.65
CA PRO A 246 0.61 -17.61 30.30
C PRO A 246 1.43 -16.40 29.85
N GLU A 247 2.74 -16.58 29.61
CA GLU A 247 3.61 -15.50 29.10
C GLU A 247 3.20 -15.10 27.68
N ILE A 248 2.93 -16.05 26.79
CA ILE A 248 2.43 -15.77 25.44
C ILE A 248 1.09 -15.03 25.48
N LYS A 249 0.14 -15.49 26.30
CA LYS A 249 -1.16 -14.81 26.51
C LYS A 249 -1.02 -13.40 27.08
N SER A 250 0.09 -13.10 27.78
CA SER A 250 0.34 -11.75 28.28
C SER A 250 0.64 -10.74 27.16
N THR A 251 1.10 -11.21 25.99
CA THR A 251 1.39 -10.35 24.84
C THR A 251 0.12 -9.90 24.13
N TYR A 252 0.13 -8.69 23.56
CA TYR A 252 -1.06 -8.14 22.90
C TYR A 252 -1.50 -8.99 21.70
N CYS A 253 -0.54 -9.46 20.89
CA CYS A 253 -0.80 -10.24 19.68
C CYS A 253 -1.50 -11.57 19.98
N PHE A 254 -1.19 -12.21 21.12
CA PHE A 254 -1.68 -13.54 21.47
C PHE A 254 -2.59 -13.56 22.71
N ARG A 255 -3.10 -12.41 23.17
CA ARG A 255 -3.99 -12.36 24.35
C ARG A 255 -5.25 -13.23 24.20
N ASP A 256 -5.75 -13.30 22.97
CA ASP A 256 -6.98 -14.01 22.61
C ASP A 256 -6.70 -15.43 22.11
N ILE A 257 -5.45 -15.91 22.17
CA ILE A 257 -5.12 -17.30 21.79
C ILE A 257 -5.86 -18.28 22.71
N THR A 258 -6.46 -19.29 22.10
CA THR A 258 -7.16 -20.37 22.80
C THR A 258 -6.21 -21.49 23.20
N GLN A 259 -6.61 -22.29 24.19
CA GLN A 259 -5.86 -23.48 24.59
C GLN A 259 -5.71 -24.49 23.44
N ASP A 260 -6.75 -24.64 22.63
CA ASP A 260 -6.74 -25.56 21.49
C ASP A 260 -5.78 -25.10 20.40
N GLU A 261 -5.74 -23.80 20.10
CA GLU A 261 -4.76 -23.22 19.16
C GLU A 261 -3.34 -23.43 19.65
N TRP A 262 -3.08 -23.20 20.95
CA TRP A 262 -1.78 -23.47 21.56
C TRP A 262 -1.37 -24.94 21.43
N ASN A 263 -2.26 -25.86 21.78
CA ASN A 263 -2.01 -27.30 21.68
C ASN A 263 -1.74 -27.71 20.22
N ASN A 264 -2.48 -27.14 19.26
CA ASN A 264 -2.26 -27.37 17.84
C ASN A 264 -0.86 -26.92 17.39
N LEU A 265 -0.35 -25.78 17.87
CA LEU A 265 1.01 -25.31 17.56
C LEU A 265 2.07 -26.24 18.15
N LEU A 266 1.90 -26.69 19.40
CA LEU A 266 2.82 -27.64 20.02
C LEU A 266 2.84 -28.98 19.27
N GLN A 267 1.66 -29.49 18.90
CA GLN A 267 1.55 -30.69 18.08
C GLN A 267 2.19 -30.48 16.71
N PHE A 268 2.03 -29.30 16.11
CA PHE A 268 2.67 -28.95 14.86
C PHE A 268 4.19 -29.00 14.95
N LEU A 269 4.80 -28.49 16.04
CA LEU A 269 6.25 -28.53 16.24
C LEU A 269 6.78 -29.93 16.58
N HIS A 270 6.03 -30.71 17.35
CA HIS A 270 6.43 -32.05 17.79
C HIS A 270 6.31 -33.08 16.68
N THR A 271 5.16 -33.14 16.00
CA THR A 271 4.88 -34.18 15.00
C THR A 271 4.76 -33.66 13.57
N GLY A 272 4.73 -32.35 13.32
CA GLY A 272 4.29 -31.80 12.03
C GLY A 272 2.76 -31.67 11.91
N GLY A 273 2.01 -31.86 13.00
CA GLY A 273 0.54 -31.77 13.01
C GLY A 273 -0.15 -32.91 12.27
N LYS A 274 -1.44 -32.74 11.94
CA LYS A 274 -2.26 -33.77 11.27
C LYS A 274 -1.76 -34.10 9.87
N ALA A 275 -1.33 -33.07 9.14
CA ALA A 275 -0.97 -33.18 7.72
C ALA A 275 0.46 -33.67 7.47
N LEU A 276 1.43 -33.39 8.36
CA LEU A 276 2.84 -33.68 8.12
C LEU A 276 3.46 -34.72 9.06
N ALA A 277 2.64 -35.44 9.83
CA ALA A 277 3.04 -36.49 10.78
C ALA A 277 4.04 -37.53 10.23
N GLN A 278 3.93 -37.84 8.94
CA GLN A 278 4.73 -38.87 8.26
C GLN A 278 6.09 -38.37 7.77
N TYR A 279 6.40 -37.08 7.91
CA TYR A 279 7.61 -36.46 7.37
C TYR A 279 8.54 -36.00 8.50
N ASP A 280 9.67 -36.67 8.68
CA ASP A 280 10.59 -36.40 9.78
C ASP A 280 11.18 -34.99 9.75
N ASP A 281 11.31 -34.37 8.57
CA ASP A 281 11.81 -33.00 8.42
C ASP A 281 10.91 -31.94 9.10
N TYR A 282 9.64 -32.26 9.41
CA TYR A 282 8.70 -31.36 10.09
C TYR A 282 8.51 -31.70 11.58
N LYS A 283 9.13 -32.78 12.07
CA LYS A 283 9.25 -33.08 13.49
C LYS A 283 10.43 -32.30 14.04
N LYS A 284 10.15 -31.08 14.52
CA LYS A 284 11.21 -30.13 14.91
C LYS A 284 11.70 -30.40 16.32
N ILE A 285 10.80 -30.79 17.22
CA ILE A 285 11.04 -30.82 18.66
C ILE A 285 11.06 -32.24 19.22
N GLU A 286 11.97 -32.47 20.17
CA GLU A 286 12.01 -33.60 21.09
C GLU A 286 11.64 -33.14 22.51
N ILE A 287 10.97 -34.01 23.27
CA ILE A 287 10.61 -33.73 24.67
C ILE A 287 11.62 -34.45 25.58
N ILE A 288 12.41 -33.69 26.33
CA ILE A 288 13.43 -34.20 27.26
C ILE A 288 13.17 -33.55 28.61
N ASP A 289 12.95 -34.38 29.64
CA ASP A 289 12.64 -33.92 31.01
C ASP A 289 11.49 -32.89 31.07
N GLY A 290 10.46 -33.09 30.23
CA GLY A 290 9.30 -32.19 30.12
C GLY A 290 9.55 -30.91 29.30
N ARG A 291 10.79 -30.67 28.85
CA ARG A 291 11.15 -29.51 28.03
C ARG A 291 11.11 -29.82 26.54
N TYR A 292 10.64 -28.86 25.77
CA TYR A 292 10.57 -28.91 24.31
C TYR A 292 11.88 -28.35 23.75
N LEU A 293 12.69 -29.21 23.11
CA LEU A 293 14.03 -28.90 22.60
C LEU A 293 14.21 -29.26 21.12
N ILE A 294 15.01 -28.47 20.39
CA ILE A 294 15.51 -28.83 19.05
C ILE A 294 16.96 -29.31 19.20
N THR A 295 17.16 -30.62 19.28
CA THR A 295 18.49 -31.26 19.41
C THR A 295 19.22 -31.39 18.06
N ASN A 296 18.48 -31.32 16.96
CA ASN A 296 19.04 -31.46 15.61
C ASN A 296 19.81 -30.19 15.18
N ARG A 297 21.13 -30.29 15.16
CA ARG A 297 22.05 -29.19 14.76
C ARG A 297 21.76 -28.61 13.37
N ARG A 298 21.29 -29.43 12.41
CA ARG A 298 20.94 -28.97 11.06
C ARG A 298 19.71 -28.07 11.11
N LEU A 299 18.66 -28.47 11.85
CA LEU A 299 17.46 -27.66 12.02
C LEU A 299 17.76 -26.35 12.76
N ALA A 300 18.57 -26.41 13.82
CA ALA A 300 19.01 -25.22 14.55
C ALA A 300 19.77 -24.22 13.65
N MET A 301 20.69 -24.71 12.82
CA MET A 301 21.42 -23.86 11.87
C MET A 301 20.50 -23.26 10.80
N ARG A 302 19.53 -24.02 10.31
CA ARG A 302 18.54 -23.54 9.34
C ARG A 302 17.71 -22.40 9.93
N HIS A 303 17.18 -22.58 11.13
CA HIS A 303 16.40 -21.57 11.85
C HIS A 303 17.19 -20.27 12.05
N ARG A 304 18.44 -20.37 12.53
CA ARG A 304 19.32 -19.22 12.74
C ARG A 304 19.53 -18.38 11.46
N MET A 305 19.58 -19.01 10.29
CA MET A 305 19.80 -18.32 9.02
C MET A 305 18.53 -17.69 8.42
N HIS A 306 17.35 -18.07 8.93
CA HIS A 306 16.05 -17.62 8.41
C HIS A 306 15.21 -16.84 9.42
N ILE A 307 15.75 -16.56 10.60
CA ILE A 307 15.04 -15.77 11.60
C ILE A 307 14.76 -14.35 11.07
N GLY A 308 13.49 -13.97 11.07
CA GLY A 308 12.97 -12.69 10.58
C GLY A 308 11.51 -12.78 10.12
N THR A 309 10.90 -11.61 9.89
CA THR A 309 9.51 -11.47 9.43
C THR A 309 9.40 -10.77 8.08
N ILE A 310 10.51 -10.26 7.54
CA ILE A 310 10.52 -9.54 6.27
C ILE A 310 10.78 -10.53 5.13
N VAL A 311 9.75 -10.75 4.30
CA VAL A 311 9.84 -11.57 3.09
C VAL A 311 9.93 -10.67 1.86
N SER A 312 10.80 -11.01 0.91
CA SER A 312 10.98 -10.22 -0.31
C SER A 312 9.83 -10.43 -1.30
N ASP A 313 9.40 -9.35 -1.95
CA ASP A 313 8.44 -9.41 -3.06
C ASP A 313 8.91 -10.36 -4.15
N ALA A 314 7.97 -11.17 -4.66
CA ALA A 314 8.28 -12.21 -5.59
C ALA A 314 7.94 -11.84 -7.02
N MET A 315 8.88 -12.11 -7.92
CA MET A 315 8.73 -11.93 -9.35
C MET A 315 8.48 -13.28 -10.00
N VAL A 316 7.49 -13.38 -10.90
CA VAL A 316 7.19 -14.60 -11.66
C VAL A 316 7.54 -14.42 -13.13
N LYS A 317 8.00 -15.51 -13.76
CA LYS A 317 8.34 -15.51 -15.19
C LYS A 317 7.06 -15.61 -16.01
N VAL A 318 6.97 -14.86 -17.10
CA VAL A 318 5.87 -14.96 -18.07
C VAL A 318 6.37 -15.66 -19.33
N LYS A 319 5.61 -16.65 -19.79
CA LYS A 319 5.94 -17.50 -20.94
C LYS A 319 4.72 -17.77 -21.80
N PHE A 320 4.92 -17.94 -23.11
CA PHE A 320 3.84 -18.42 -23.96
C PHE A 320 3.50 -19.90 -23.66
N MET A 321 2.25 -20.29 -23.89
CA MET A 321 1.80 -21.69 -23.88
C MET A 321 2.63 -22.59 -24.81
N SER A 322 3.08 -22.05 -25.94
CA SER A 322 3.95 -22.72 -26.92
C SER A 322 5.42 -22.83 -26.48
N GLY A 323 5.77 -22.27 -25.33
CA GLY A 323 7.16 -22.03 -24.94
C GLY A 323 7.70 -20.68 -25.41
N GLY A 324 8.78 -20.23 -24.78
CA GLY A 324 9.40 -18.92 -25.00
C GLY A 324 9.18 -17.95 -23.83
N TYR A 325 10.26 -17.32 -23.36
CA TYR A 325 10.26 -16.38 -22.24
C TYR A 325 9.96 -14.96 -22.73
N ILE A 326 9.10 -14.24 -22.00
CA ILE A 326 8.69 -12.87 -22.34
C ILE A 326 9.31 -11.86 -21.37
N GLY A 327 9.26 -12.15 -20.07
CA GLY A 327 9.73 -11.23 -19.04
C GLY A 327 9.42 -11.74 -17.65
N VAL A 328 9.65 -10.88 -16.66
CA VAL A 328 9.18 -11.07 -15.28
C VAL A 328 8.12 -10.03 -14.94
N ILE A 329 7.21 -10.42 -14.06
CA ILE A 329 6.15 -9.56 -13.56
C ILE A 329 6.01 -9.78 -12.06
N GLU A 330 5.60 -8.76 -11.31
CA GLU A 330 5.32 -8.93 -9.88
C GLU A 330 4.22 -9.96 -9.70
N GLU A 331 4.45 -10.92 -8.79
CA GLU A 331 3.55 -12.03 -8.58
C GLU A 331 2.15 -11.52 -8.22
N TRP A 332 2.05 -10.57 -7.28
CA TRP A 332 0.77 -10.04 -6.78
C TRP A 332 -0.17 -9.58 -7.91
N PHE A 333 0.37 -9.02 -9.01
CA PHE A 333 -0.43 -8.57 -10.16
C PHE A 333 -1.19 -9.72 -10.80
N ILE A 334 -0.49 -10.83 -11.00
CA ILE A 334 -1.05 -12.03 -11.64
C ILE A 334 -2.04 -12.75 -10.72
N SER A 335 -1.95 -12.60 -9.39
CA SER A 335 -2.90 -13.29 -8.48
C SER A 335 -4.32 -12.82 -8.65
N ARG A 336 -4.50 -11.58 -9.10
CA ARG A 336 -5.81 -10.96 -9.20
C ARG A 336 -6.49 -11.25 -10.55
N LEU A 337 -5.75 -11.84 -11.49
CA LEU A 337 -6.26 -12.16 -12.82
C LEU A 337 -6.99 -13.51 -12.84
N ASN A 338 -8.08 -13.55 -13.58
CA ASN A 338 -8.82 -14.75 -13.94
C ASN A 338 -8.40 -15.26 -15.33
N PRO A 339 -8.40 -16.58 -15.57
CA PRO A 339 -8.16 -17.12 -16.90
C PRO A 339 -9.03 -16.45 -17.97
N GLY A 340 -8.40 -15.89 -19.01
CA GLY A 340 -9.05 -15.07 -20.04
C GLY A 340 -8.70 -13.58 -19.96
N ASP A 341 -8.25 -13.08 -18.80
CA ASP A 341 -7.86 -11.68 -18.64
C ASP A 341 -6.64 -11.34 -19.50
N VAL A 342 -6.67 -10.19 -20.18
CA VAL A 342 -5.58 -9.74 -21.04
C VAL A 342 -4.74 -8.69 -20.31
N PHE A 343 -3.42 -8.88 -20.27
CA PHE A 343 -2.48 -7.93 -19.68
C PHE A 343 -1.28 -7.64 -20.59
N THR A 344 -0.63 -6.49 -20.38
CA THR A 344 0.49 -6.04 -21.21
C THR A 344 1.83 -6.27 -20.51
N LEU A 345 2.76 -6.93 -21.19
CA LEU A 345 4.14 -7.08 -20.71
C LEU A 345 5.11 -7.00 -21.90
N ALA A 346 6.20 -6.26 -21.73
CA ALA A 346 7.25 -6.09 -22.74
C ALA A 346 6.70 -5.66 -24.13
N GLY A 347 5.68 -4.81 -24.15
CA GLY A 347 5.09 -4.29 -25.38
C GLY A 347 4.08 -5.21 -26.08
N ARG A 348 3.63 -6.28 -25.41
CA ARG A 348 2.72 -7.28 -26.00
C ARG A 348 1.48 -7.47 -25.11
N ASN A 349 0.31 -7.63 -25.72
CA ASN A 349 -0.92 -8.04 -25.03
C ASN A 349 -0.97 -9.56 -24.93
N LEU A 350 -1.20 -10.04 -23.71
CA LEU A 350 -1.05 -11.42 -23.30
C LEU A 350 -2.32 -11.84 -22.57
N GLU A 351 -3.03 -12.82 -23.09
CA GLU A 351 -4.15 -13.45 -22.39
C GLU A 351 -3.59 -14.40 -21.34
N TYR A 352 -3.92 -14.15 -20.08
CA TYR A 352 -3.63 -15.02 -18.96
C TYR A 352 -4.41 -16.32 -19.11
N VAL A 353 -3.71 -17.45 -19.19
CA VAL A 353 -4.35 -18.77 -19.31
C VAL A 353 -4.36 -19.46 -17.96
N MET A 354 -3.19 -19.59 -17.36
CA MET A 354 -3.01 -20.25 -16.08
C MET A 354 -1.61 -19.98 -15.53
N ILE A 355 -1.42 -20.29 -14.26
CA ILE A 355 -0.09 -20.48 -13.70
C ILE A 355 0.23 -21.96 -13.73
N LYS A 356 1.38 -22.30 -14.32
CA LYS A 356 1.90 -23.67 -14.33
C LYS A 356 3.41 -23.64 -14.16
N ASP A 357 3.94 -24.53 -13.33
CA ASP A 357 5.38 -24.67 -13.09
C ASP A 357 6.09 -23.36 -12.71
N MET A 358 5.38 -22.50 -11.96
CA MET A 358 5.84 -21.18 -11.48
C MET A 358 6.20 -20.21 -12.61
N ALA A 359 5.53 -20.38 -13.74
CA ALA A 359 5.47 -19.41 -14.81
C ALA A 359 4.01 -19.08 -15.11
N VAL A 360 3.76 -17.82 -15.39
CA VAL A 360 2.50 -17.37 -15.98
C VAL A 360 2.49 -17.84 -17.42
N LEU A 361 1.59 -18.75 -17.73
CA LEU A 361 1.38 -19.19 -19.10
C LEU A 361 0.36 -18.27 -19.76
N VAL A 362 0.74 -17.74 -20.91
CA VAL A 362 -0.06 -16.78 -21.66
C VAL A 362 -0.20 -17.18 -23.12
N LYS A 363 -1.23 -16.65 -23.77
CA LYS A 363 -1.35 -16.64 -25.23
C LYS A 363 -1.23 -15.21 -25.72
N LYS A 364 -0.78 -15.02 -26.97
CA LYS A 364 -0.81 -13.70 -27.57
C LYS A 364 -2.26 -13.30 -27.79
N SER A 365 -2.64 -12.12 -27.32
CA SER A 365 -3.97 -11.56 -27.55
C SER A 365 -3.89 -10.40 -28.54
N ASN A 366 -4.89 -10.30 -29.41
CA ASN A 366 -5.13 -9.14 -30.27
C ASN A 366 -6.18 -8.19 -29.66
N ALA A 367 -6.61 -8.45 -28.41
CA ALA A 367 -7.52 -7.56 -27.71
C ALA A 367 -6.93 -6.15 -27.64
N LYS A 368 -7.75 -5.15 -27.96
CA LYS A 368 -7.38 -3.74 -27.89
C LYS A 368 -7.31 -3.24 -26.44
N LYS A 369 -8.02 -3.91 -25.52
CA LYS A 369 -8.07 -3.64 -24.08
C LYS A 369 -7.12 -4.59 -23.35
N SER A 370 -6.32 -4.08 -22.42
CA SER A 370 -5.32 -4.84 -21.68
C SER A 370 -4.99 -4.18 -20.34
N ILE A 371 -4.75 -4.98 -19.30
CA ILE A 371 -4.36 -4.53 -17.96
C ILE A 371 -2.83 -4.36 -17.92
N VAL A 372 -2.28 -3.23 -17.45
CA VAL A 372 -0.81 -3.09 -17.27
C VAL A 372 -0.39 -3.32 -15.82
N PRO A 373 0.67 -4.09 -15.57
CA PRO A 373 1.25 -4.21 -14.24
C PRO A 373 1.85 -2.88 -13.77
N SER A 374 1.46 -2.42 -12.58
CA SER A 374 2.10 -1.29 -11.92
C SER A 374 2.83 -1.73 -10.65
N TRP A 375 3.97 -1.11 -10.33
CA TRP A 375 4.93 -1.57 -9.31
C TRP A 375 4.61 -0.99 -7.90
N MET A 376 4.89 -1.75 -6.83
CA MET A 376 4.49 -1.45 -5.44
C MET A 376 4.86 -0.06 -4.88
N GLY A 377 6.01 0.52 -5.25
CA GLY A 377 6.40 1.84 -4.72
C GLY A 377 5.46 2.99 -5.09
N GLY A 378 4.67 2.83 -6.16
CA GLY A 378 3.67 3.82 -6.61
C GLY A 378 2.27 3.58 -6.04
N ARG A 379 2.09 2.54 -5.21
CA ARG A 379 0.78 1.97 -4.85
C ARG A 379 0.37 2.17 -3.39
N MET A 380 1.12 2.95 -2.61
CA MET A 380 0.68 3.21 -1.24
C MET A 380 -0.67 3.92 -1.29
N PRO A 381 -1.72 3.35 -0.69
CA PRO A 381 -3.05 3.91 -0.80
C PRO A 381 -3.11 5.21 -0.01
N LEU A 382 -3.99 6.10 -0.45
CA LEU A 382 -4.45 7.19 0.37
C LEU A 382 -4.93 6.67 1.74
N SER A 383 -4.51 7.32 2.82
CA SER A 383 -5.00 7.01 4.17
C SER A 383 -6.47 7.40 4.34
N SER A 384 -7.17 6.72 5.25
CA SER A 384 -8.58 7.03 5.57
C SER A 384 -8.76 8.48 6.02
N ASN A 385 -7.83 8.99 6.82
CA ASN A 385 -7.86 10.36 7.33
C ASN A 385 -7.74 11.39 6.20
N LEU A 386 -6.84 11.14 5.24
CA LEU A 386 -6.66 12.02 4.11
C LEU A 386 -7.85 11.95 3.15
N GLY A 387 -8.41 10.76 2.90
CA GLY A 387 -9.65 10.60 2.12
C GLY A 387 -10.84 11.33 2.73
N PHE A 388 -11.02 11.22 4.06
CA PHE A 388 -12.03 12.00 4.79
C PHE A 388 -11.84 13.51 4.64
N MET A 389 -10.61 14.02 4.82
CA MET A 389 -10.32 15.45 4.67
C MET A 389 -10.47 15.95 3.23
N MET A 390 -10.18 15.11 2.24
CA MET A 390 -10.44 15.42 0.84
C MET A 390 -11.93 15.61 0.57
N ARG A 391 -12.80 14.70 1.06
CA ARG A 391 -14.26 14.85 0.94
C ARG A 391 -14.76 16.14 1.61
N LYS A 392 -14.21 16.48 2.78
CA LYS A 392 -14.53 17.75 3.46
C LYS A 392 -14.14 18.96 2.60
N LYS A 393 -12.93 18.98 2.04
CA LYS A 393 -12.46 20.08 1.18
C LYS A 393 -13.21 20.16 -0.16
N LEU A 394 -13.70 19.04 -0.69
CA LEU A 394 -14.62 19.03 -1.83
C LEU A 394 -15.97 19.66 -1.48
N ALA A 395 -16.52 19.33 -0.31
CA ALA A 395 -17.75 19.94 0.17
C ALA A 395 -17.58 21.46 0.38
N ASP A 396 -16.45 21.89 0.93
CA ASP A 396 -16.11 23.31 1.05
C ASP A 396 -16.08 23.99 -0.34
N ALA A 397 -15.47 23.34 -1.34
CA ALA A 397 -15.42 23.84 -2.71
C ALA A 397 -16.81 23.90 -3.38
N ALA A 398 -17.65 22.86 -3.19
CA ALA A 398 -19.00 22.78 -3.73
C ALA A 398 -19.94 23.86 -3.14
N THR A 399 -19.80 24.14 -1.85
CA THR A 399 -20.63 25.13 -1.13
C THR A 399 -20.08 26.56 -1.18
N GLY A 400 -18.86 26.74 -1.68
CA GLY A 400 -18.15 28.02 -1.65
C GLY A 400 -17.64 28.41 -0.24
N ASN A 401 -17.68 27.49 0.73
CA ASN A 401 -17.33 27.74 2.13
C ASN A 401 -15.85 27.44 2.43
N PHE A 402 -14.93 28.10 1.73
CA PHE A 402 -13.48 27.95 1.95
C PHE A 402 -12.80 29.29 2.25
N SER A 403 -11.68 29.22 2.96
CA SER A 403 -10.95 30.40 3.41
C SER A 403 -10.07 30.98 2.30
N LYS A 404 -9.71 32.27 2.41
CA LYS A 404 -8.60 32.86 1.62
C LYS A 404 -7.25 32.17 1.88
N LYS A 405 -7.13 31.42 2.98
CA LYS A 405 -5.93 30.63 3.31
C LYS A 405 -5.83 29.34 2.49
N ASP A 406 -6.93 28.84 1.93
CA ASP A 406 -6.96 27.65 1.08
C ASP A 406 -6.55 28.01 -0.36
N LYS A 407 -5.31 28.49 -0.55
CA LYS A 407 -4.78 28.91 -1.86
C LYS A 407 -4.93 27.82 -2.92
N GLU A 408 -4.84 26.55 -2.50
CA GLU A 408 -5.01 25.37 -3.33
C GLU A 408 -6.43 25.21 -3.86
N ILE A 409 -7.45 25.49 -3.05
CA ILE A 409 -8.86 25.44 -3.46
C ILE A 409 -9.17 26.60 -4.41
N TRP A 410 -8.62 27.79 -4.15
CA TRP A 410 -8.69 28.92 -5.07
C TRP A 410 -8.07 28.60 -6.43
N ALA A 411 -6.90 27.99 -6.43
CA ALA A 411 -6.23 27.52 -7.63
C ALA A 411 -7.11 26.52 -8.42
N LEU A 412 -7.85 25.65 -7.73
CA LEU A 412 -8.71 24.65 -8.35
C LEU A 412 -10.10 25.16 -8.78
N GLN A 413 -10.46 26.41 -8.51
CA GLN A 413 -11.78 26.95 -8.86
C GLN A 413 -12.19 26.75 -10.33
N PRO A 414 -11.33 27.01 -11.34
CA PRO A 414 -11.69 26.76 -12.74
C PRO A 414 -12.01 25.29 -13.02
N LEU A 415 -11.29 24.37 -12.34
CA LEU A 415 -11.50 22.93 -12.48
C LEU A 415 -12.84 22.51 -11.84
N PHE A 416 -13.14 23.03 -10.65
CA PHE A 416 -14.41 22.75 -9.97
C PHE A 416 -15.60 23.34 -10.72
N GLN A 417 -15.47 24.55 -11.26
CA GLN A 417 -16.52 25.15 -12.08
C GLN A 417 -16.82 24.26 -13.30
N LEU A 418 -15.79 23.81 -14.03
CA LEU A 418 -15.97 22.91 -15.17
C LEU A 418 -16.59 21.56 -14.76
N GLN A 419 -16.21 21.02 -13.58
CA GLN A 419 -16.82 19.80 -13.04
C GLN A 419 -18.31 20.01 -12.75
N GLY A 420 -18.70 21.13 -12.14
CA GLY A 420 -20.10 21.46 -11.87
C GLY A 420 -20.92 21.78 -13.12
N GLU A 421 -20.29 22.27 -14.19
CA GLU A 421 -20.95 22.49 -15.50
C GLU A 421 -21.20 21.18 -16.26
N LEU A 422 -20.29 20.20 -16.15
CA LEU A 422 -20.39 18.92 -16.86
C LEU A 422 -21.11 17.82 -16.08
N SER A 423 -21.06 17.86 -14.74
CA SER A 423 -21.57 16.84 -13.83
C SER A 423 -21.92 17.47 -12.47
N HIS A 424 -21.27 17.02 -11.39
CA HIS A 424 -21.53 17.41 -10.01
C HIS A 424 -20.22 17.44 -9.22
N ILE A 425 -20.16 18.26 -8.16
CA ILE A 425 -19.09 18.25 -7.16
C ILE A 425 -19.68 17.61 -5.90
N PRO A 426 -19.30 16.38 -5.53
CA PRO A 426 -19.89 15.68 -4.40
C PRO A 426 -19.52 16.38 -3.09
N THR A 427 -20.51 16.52 -2.22
CA THR A 427 -20.31 16.91 -0.82
C THR A 427 -19.88 15.70 0.03
N GLN A 428 -19.65 15.92 1.32
CA GLN A 428 -19.10 14.89 2.21
C GLN A 428 -19.99 13.64 2.34
N ASN A 429 -21.32 13.82 2.20
CA ASN A 429 -22.33 12.78 2.36
C ASN A 429 -22.94 12.38 1.01
N GLU A 430 -22.22 12.59 -0.07
CA GLU A 430 -22.65 12.19 -1.41
C GLU A 430 -21.64 11.20 -2.03
N LEU A 431 -22.15 10.26 -2.82
CA LEU A 431 -21.36 9.47 -3.75
C LEU A 431 -21.67 9.92 -5.17
N LEU A 432 -20.68 10.44 -5.88
CA LEU A 432 -20.83 10.73 -7.31
C LEU A 432 -20.57 9.48 -8.15
N ILE A 433 -21.49 9.22 -9.07
CA ILE A 433 -21.37 8.23 -10.15
C ILE A 433 -21.60 8.94 -11.49
N GLU A 434 -20.67 8.77 -12.44
CA GLU A 434 -20.76 9.35 -13.79
C GLU A 434 -20.85 8.23 -14.83
N HIS A 435 -21.94 8.22 -15.61
CA HIS A 435 -22.09 7.41 -16.81
C HIS A 435 -21.64 8.21 -18.02
N ILE A 436 -20.59 7.75 -18.70
CA ILE A 436 -20.02 8.44 -19.86
C ILE A 436 -19.89 7.46 -21.02
N GLU A 437 -20.39 7.81 -22.19
CA GLU A 437 -20.20 7.02 -23.41
C GLU A 437 -19.06 7.63 -24.24
N THR A 438 -18.11 6.80 -24.65
CA THR A 438 -17.03 7.21 -25.55
C THR A 438 -16.86 6.19 -26.68
N LYS A 439 -15.92 6.48 -27.60
CA LYS A 439 -15.54 5.54 -28.66
C LYS A 439 -14.96 4.21 -28.11
N ASP A 440 -14.54 4.17 -26.84
CA ASP A 440 -13.99 2.99 -26.19
C ASP A 440 -15.08 2.07 -25.58
N GLY A 441 -16.30 2.57 -25.43
CA GLY A 441 -17.45 1.87 -24.84
C GLY A 441 -18.20 2.71 -23.80
N PHE A 442 -18.86 2.01 -22.88
CA PHE A 442 -19.66 2.59 -21.79
C PHE A 442 -18.84 2.59 -20.51
N HIS A 443 -18.72 3.77 -19.90
CA HIS A 443 -17.94 4.00 -18.70
C HIS A 443 -18.85 4.31 -17.52
N VAL A 444 -18.56 3.70 -16.38
CA VAL A 444 -19.08 4.11 -15.07
C VAL A 444 -17.90 4.50 -14.22
N PHE A 445 -17.81 5.79 -13.86
CA PHE A 445 -16.84 6.29 -12.90
C PHE A 445 -17.51 6.49 -11.55
N VAL A 446 -16.85 6.04 -10.48
CA VAL A 446 -17.33 6.15 -9.10
C VAL A 446 -16.27 6.85 -8.26
N TYR A 447 -16.66 7.82 -7.42
CA TYR A 447 -15.73 8.67 -6.66
C TYR A 447 -15.91 8.57 -5.12
N PRO A 448 -15.46 7.48 -4.47
CA PRO A 448 -15.57 7.33 -3.02
C PRO A 448 -14.53 8.13 -2.22
N PHE A 449 -13.35 8.42 -2.79
CA PHE A 449 -12.19 9.02 -2.11
C PHE A 449 -11.63 8.19 -0.93
N GLU A 450 -11.58 6.87 -1.06
CA GLU A 450 -11.07 5.95 -0.02
C GLU A 450 -9.69 5.38 -0.32
N GLY A 451 -9.05 5.80 -1.42
CA GLY A 451 -7.73 5.31 -1.80
C GLY A 451 -7.77 4.04 -2.67
N ARG A 452 -6.67 3.84 -3.40
CA ARG A 452 -6.59 2.87 -4.50
C ARG A 452 -6.96 1.42 -4.14
N LEU A 453 -6.53 0.91 -2.97
CA LEU A 453 -6.78 -0.49 -2.59
C LEU A 453 -8.26 -0.76 -2.32
N VAL A 454 -8.94 0.15 -1.62
CA VAL A 454 -10.38 0.07 -1.39
C VAL A 454 -11.14 0.18 -2.71
N HIS A 455 -10.73 1.07 -3.60
CA HIS A 455 -11.35 1.24 -4.91
C HIS A 455 -11.20 0.00 -5.80
N GLU A 456 -10.06 -0.67 -5.75
CA GLU A 456 -9.84 -1.91 -6.48
C GLU A 456 -10.76 -3.04 -5.97
N ALA A 457 -10.85 -3.20 -4.64
CA ALA A 457 -11.74 -4.19 -4.04
C ALA A 457 -13.21 -3.88 -4.35
N MET A 458 -13.61 -2.61 -4.27
CA MET A 458 -14.96 -2.15 -4.61
C MET A 458 -15.28 -2.36 -6.08
N ALA A 459 -14.35 -2.05 -6.99
CA ALA A 459 -14.58 -2.22 -8.42
C ALA A 459 -14.77 -3.70 -8.79
N ALA A 460 -13.97 -4.60 -8.20
CA ALA A 460 -14.14 -6.03 -8.38
C ALA A 460 -15.48 -6.52 -7.82
N LEU A 461 -15.86 -6.08 -6.62
CA LEU A 461 -17.14 -6.39 -5.98
C LEU A 461 -18.32 -5.93 -6.85
N LEU A 462 -18.28 -4.68 -7.32
CA LEU A 462 -19.32 -4.09 -8.16
C LEU A 462 -19.43 -4.81 -9.51
N ALA A 463 -18.29 -5.12 -10.15
CA ALA A 463 -18.25 -5.89 -11.40
C ALA A 463 -18.87 -7.28 -11.22
N TYR A 464 -18.55 -7.97 -10.12
CA TYR A 464 -19.16 -9.27 -9.79
C TYR A 464 -20.68 -9.17 -9.61
N ARG A 465 -21.15 -8.23 -8.79
CA ARG A 465 -22.58 -8.03 -8.54
C ARG A 465 -23.36 -7.68 -9.81
N LEU A 466 -22.83 -6.77 -10.63
CA LEU A 466 -23.44 -6.41 -11.91
C LEU A 466 -23.46 -7.58 -12.90
N SER A 467 -22.42 -8.43 -12.91
CA SER A 467 -22.36 -9.62 -13.78
C SER A 467 -23.41 -10.68 -13.45
N ASN A 468 -23.97 -10.67 -12.23
CA ASN A 468 -25.08 -11.53 -11.84
C ASN A 468 -26.43 -11.02 -12.38
N ILE A 469 -26.54 -9.74 -12.75
CA ILE A 469 -27.75 -9.15 -13.34
C ILE A 469 -27.78 -9.43 -14.85
N THR A 470 -26.69 -9.12 -15.55
CA THR A 470 -26.55 -9.37 -16.99
C THR A 470 -25.16 -9.92 -17.30
N PRO A 471 -25.03 -10.84 -18.28
CA PRO A 471 -23.72 -11.28 -18.76
C PRO A 471 -22.95 -10.11 -19.39
N ILE A 472 -22.00 -9.55 -18.65
CA ILE A 472 -21.23 -8.37 -19.04
C ILE A 472 -19.77 -8.54 -18.58
N SER A 473 -18.83 -7.95 -19.33
CA SER A 473 -17.40 -7.99 -19.00
C SER A 473 -16.90 -6.58 -18.75
N PHE A 474 -16.07 -6.42 -17.72
CA PHE A 474 -15.55 -5.13 -17.32
C PHE A 474 -14.03 -5.06 -17.47
N SER A 475 -13.54 -3.93 -17.96
CA SER A 475 -12.18 -3.47 -17.68
C SER A 475 -12.24 -2.51 -16.50
N VAL A 476 -11.29 -2.62 -15.58
CA VAL A 476 -11.24 -1.81 -14.37
C VAL A 476 -10.00 -0.92 -14.38
N ALA A 477 -10.17 0.35 -14.06
CA ALA A 477 -9.07 1.26 -13.73
C ALA A 477 -9.36 1.99 -12.42
N MET A 478 -8.31 2.40 -11.70
CA MET A 478 -8.47 3.07 -10.41
C MET A 478 -7.28 3.94 -10.05
N ASN A 479 -7.57 5.00 -9.30
CA ASN A 479 -6.60 5.83 -8.61
C ASN A 479 -7.02 6.06 -7.15
N ASP A 480 -6.44 7.05 -6.48
CA ASP A 480 -6.73 7.33 -5.07
C ASP A 480 -8.08 8.02 -4.82
N TYR A 481 -8.76 8.49 -5.87
CA TYR A 481 -10.01 9.24 -5.77
C TYR A 481 -11.23 8.43 -6.20
N GLY A 482 -11.06 7.53 -7.15
CA GLY A 482 -12.14 6.69 -7.65
C GLY A 482 -11.68 5.54 -8.54
N PHE A 483 -12.66 4.90 -9.16
CA PHE A 483 -12.47 3.81 -10.11
C PHE A 483 -13.41 3.91 -11.31
N GLU A 484 -13.04 3.22 -12.39
CA GLU A 484 -13.75 3.10 -13.65
C GLU A 484 -14.13 1.64 -13.86
N LEU A 485 -15.39 1.39 -14.21
CA LEU A 485 -15.82 0.17 -14.90
C LEU A 485 -16.09 0.51 -16.37
N LEU A 486 -15.40 -0.16 -17.28
CA LEU A 486 -15.56 0.00 -18.73
C LEU A 486 -16.09 -1.27 -19.36
N SER A 487 -17.20 -1.17 -20.08
CA SER A 487 -17.81 -2.27 -20.84
C SER A 487 -18.01 -1.89 -22.31
N ASP A 488 -18.14 -2.89 -23.18
CA ASP A 488 -18.61 -2.71 -24.56
C ASP A 488 -20.15 -2.58 -24.66
N GLN A 489 -20.86 -2.83 -23.56
CA GLN A 489 -22.31 -2.72 -23.44
C GLN A 489 -22.71 -1.71 -22.34
N PRO A 490 -23.92 -1.13 -22.40
CA PRO A 490 -24.44 -0.28 -21.32
C PRO A 490 -24.36 -0.99 -19.98
N ILE A 491 -23.83 -0.30 -18.97
CA ILE A 491 -23.66 -0.84 -17.61
C ILE A 491 -24.95 -0.60 -16.83
N PRO A 492 -25.64 -1.65 -16.33
CA PRO A 492 -26.94 -1.52 -15.67
C PRO A 492 -26.78 -1.11 -14.20
N LEU A 493 -26.36 0.14 -13.98
CA LEU A 493 -26.27 0.76 -12.66
C LEU A 493 -27.11 2.03 -12.67
N ASP A 494 -28.19 2.06 -11.91
CA ASP A 494 -29.14 3.17 -11.87
C ASP A 494 -29.82 3.27 -10.50
N ASP A 495 -30.72 4.25 -10.33
CA ASP A 495 -31.40 4.51 -9.07
C ASP A 495 -32.19 3.30 -8.52
N SER A 496 -32.54 2.32 -9.36
CA SER A 496 -33.30 1.14 -8.94
C SER A 496 -32.47 0.09 -8.22
N ASN A 497 -31.15 0.04 -8.47
CA ASN A 497 -30.27 -1.00 -7.93
C ASN A 497 -29.02 -0.47 -7.20
N VAL A 498 -28.72 0.83 -7.30
CA VAL A 498 -27.45 1.38 -6.83
C VAL A 498 -27.19 1.11 -5.34
N TYR A 499 -28.18 1.27 -4.46
CA TYR A 499 -27.99 0.99 -3.02
C TYR A 499 -27.76 -0.50 -2.74
N GLU A 500 -28.38 -1.41 -3.49
CA GLU A 500 -28.13 -2.85 -3.38
C GLU A 500 -26.68 -3.17 -3.80
N MET A 501 -26.22 -2.56 -4.90
CA MET A 501 -24.89 -2.76 -5.43
C MET A 501 -23.79 -2.30 -4.45
N PHE A 502 -24.06 -1.27 -3.64
CA PHE A 502 -23.17 -0.77 -2.59
C PHE A 502 -23.53 -1.25 -1.16
N SER A 503 -24.33 -2.31 -1.03
CA SER A 503 -24.71 -2.86 0.27
C SER A 503 -23.58 -3.69 0.93
N GLU A 504 -23.61 -3.76 2.27
CA GLU A 504 -22.76 -4.68 3.06
C GLU A 504 -23.28 -6.13 3.07
N GLU A 505 -24.44 -6.40 2.47
CA GLU A 505 -25.06 -7.72 2.48
C GLU A 505 -24.18 -8.72 1.71
N ASN A 506 -23.96 -9.91 2.26
CA ASN A 506 -23.12 -10.96 1.67
C ASN A 506 -21.68 -10.55 1.31
N LEU A 507 -21.15 -9.45 1.89
CA LEU A 507 -19.87 -8.84 1.50
C LEU A 507 -18.70 -9.85 1.44
N LEU A 508 -18.52 -10.67 2.48
CA LEU A 508 -17.43 -11.65 2.54
C LEU A 508 -17.54 -12.69 1.41
N THR A 509 -18.75 -13.21 1.18
CA THR A 509 -19.02 -14.20 0.13
C THR A 509 -18.79 -13.61 -1.25
N ASP A 510 -19.25 -12.39 -1.49
CA ASP A 510 -19.11 -11.72 -2.77
C ASP A 510 -17.64 -11.37 -3.06
N ILE A 511 -16.89 -10.89 -2.06
CA ILE A 511 -15.44 -10.66 -2.15
C ILE A 511 -14.71 -11.94 -2.57
N GLN A 512 -15.01 -13.07 -1.92
CA GLN A 512 -14.39 -14.36 -2.22
C GLN A 512 -14.64 -14.84 -3.65
N LYS A 513 -15.75 -14.42 -4.27
CA LYS A 513 -16.10 -14.76 -5.66
C LYS A 513 -15.60 -13.72 -6.67
N ALA A 514 -15.59 -12.45 -6.30
CA ALA A 514 -15.17 -11.33 -7.13
C ALA A 514 -13.66 -11.34 -7.38
N VAL A 515 -12.89 -11.83 -6.42
CA VAL A 515 -11.42 -11.87 -6.46
C VAL A 515 -10.96 -13.31 -6.36
N ASN A 516 -9.82 -13.65 -6.97
CA ASN A 516 -9.20 -14.97 -6.85
C ASN A 516 -8.56 -15.16 -5.44
N ALA A 517 -9.39 -15.12 -4.41
CA ALA A 517 -9.01 -15.14 -3.00
C ALA A 517 -8.22 -16.41 -2.64
N SER A 518 -8.54 -17.54 -3.29
CA SER A 518 -7.81 -18.80 -3.12
C SER A 518 -6.34 -18.67 -3.55
N GLU A 519 -6.06 -18.10 -4.73
CA GLU A 519 -4.69 -17.90 -5.18
C GLU A 519 -3.96 -16.80 -4.39
N MET A 520 -4.66 -15.74 -3.94
CA MET A 520 -4.07 -14.73 -3.05
C MET A 520 -3.68 -15.34 -1.69
N THR A 521 -4.57 -16.14 -1.09
CA THR A 521 -4.34 -16.82 0.18
C THR A 521 -3.18 -17.79 0.09
N LYS A 522 -3.15 -18.63 -0.96
CA LYS A 522 -2.04 -19.56 -1.21
C LYS A 522 -0.68 -18.86 -1.33
N ARG A 523 -0.65 -17.64 -1.86
CA ARG A 523 0.57 -16.84 -1.97
C ARG A 523 0.96 -16.19 -0.65
N LYS A 524 0.01 -15.61 0.06
CA LYS A 524 0.25 -15.08 1.40
C LYS A 524 0.74 -16.18 2.35
N PHE A 525 0.20 -17.38 2.19
CA PHE A 525 0.65 -18.58 2.89
C PHE A 525 2.13 -18.91 2.63
N ARG A 526 2.71 -18.58 1.47
CA ARG A 526 4.15 -18.75 1.24
C ARG A 526 4.96 -17.92 2.23
N ASP A 527 4.57 -16.66 2.43
CA ASP A 527 5.31 -15.76 3.31
C ASP A 527 5.21 -16.26 4.76
N ILE A 528 4.01 -16.66 5.17
CA ILE A 528 3.74 -17.35 6.45
C ILE A 528 4.54 -18.65 6.61
N ALA A 529 4.64 -19.46 5.56
CA ALA A 529 5.40 -20.71 5.57
C ALA A 529 6.92 -20.49 5.63
N VAL A 530 7.42 -19.37 5.09
CA VAL A 530 8.81 -18.94 5.27
C VAL A 530 9.04 -18.49 6.71
N ILE A 531 8.20 -17.59 7.24
CA ILE A 531 8.32 -17.03 8.60
C ILE A 531 8.19 -18.13 9.65
N GLY A 532 7.21 -19.03 9.52
CA GLY A 532 7.02 -20.19 10.39
C GLY A 532 8.08 -21.30 10.22
N GLY A 533 9.03 -21.12 9.30
CA GLY A 533 10.14 -22.05 9.09
C GLY A 533 9.70 -23.41 8.52
N LEU A 534 8.63 -23.45 7.71
CA LEU A 534 8.25 -24.62 6.92
C LEU A 534 9.07 -24.69 5.62
N ILE A 535 9.53 -23.54 5.12
CA ILE A 535 10.25 -23.44 3.85
C ILE A 535 11.63 -22.80 4.07
N PHE A 536 12.68 -23.55 3.74
CA PHE A 536 14.07 -23.11 3.86
C PHE A 536 14.54 -22.35 2.61
N GLN A 537 14.92 -21.08 2.76
CA GLN A 537 15.35 -20.18 1.67
C GLN A 537 16.81 -20.34 1.17
N GLY A 538 17.60 -21.25 1.74
CA GLY A 538 19.02 -21.43 1.39
C GLY A 538 20.00 -20.76 2.35
N MET A 539 21.29 -20.98 2.12
CA MET A 539 22.39 -20.45 2.94
C MET A 539 22.90 -19.11 2.37
N PRO A 540 23.60 -18.27 3.15
CA PRO A 540 24.30 -17.10 2.62
C PRO A 540 25.24 -17.51 1.46
N GLY A 541 25.12 -16.84 0.31
CA GLY A 541 25.85 -17.18 -0.92
C GLY A 541 25.22 -18.28 -1.79
N GLU A 542 24.42 -19.17 -1.20
CA GLU A 542 23.70 -20.27 -1.88
C GLU A 542 22.20 -20.20 -1.60
N ARG A 543 21.56 -19.13 -2.07
CA ARG A 543 20.10 -18.97 -1.95
C ARG A 543 19.38 -19.98 -2.82
N VAL A 544 18.39 -20.65 -2.26
CA VAL A 544 17.49 -21.52 -3.02
C VAL A 544 16.77 -20.66 -4.06
N LYS A 545 16.74 -21.12 -5.31
CA LYS A 545 16.05 -20.37 -6.37
C LYS A 545 14.57 -20.20 -5.98
N GLN A 546 14.06 -18.98 -6.13
CA GLN A 546 12.68 -18.59 -5.76
C GLN A 546 11.61 -19.57 -6.28
N LYS A 547 11.82 -20.16 -7.46
CA LYS A 547 10.97 -21.22 -8.03
C LYS A 547 10.74 -22.41 -7.07
N HIS A 548 11.80 -22.89 -6.41
CA HIS A 548 11.70 -24.04 -5.51
C HIS A 548 10.94 -23.69 -4.23
N LEU A 549 11.15 -22.49 -3.68
CA LEU A 549 10.43 -22.01 -2.49
C LEU A 549 8.93 -21.93 -2.76
N GLN A 550 8.55 -21.32 -3.90
CA GLN A 550 7.14 -21.19 -4.25
C GLN A 550 6.48 -22.55 -4.55
N SER A 551 7.20 -23.52 -5.15
CA SER A 551 6.65 -24.86 -5.41
C SER A 551 6.40 -25.64 -4.12
N SER A 552 7.28 -25.50 -3.13
CA SER A 552 7.10 -26.10 -1.81
C SER A 552 5.91 -25.48 -1.07
N ALA A 553 5.75 -24.16 -1.12
CA ALA A 553 4.59 -23.47 -0.52
C ALA A 553 3.26 -23.93 -1.13
N SER A 554 3.20 -24.05 -2.45
CA SER A 554 1.99 -24.48 -3.15
C SER A 554 1.59 -25.91 -2.78
N LEU A 555 2.58 -26.80 -2.63
CA LEU A 555 2.34 -28.18 -2.20
C LEU A 555 1.85 -28.23 -0.75
N LEU A 556 2.53 -27.52 0.15
CA LEU A 556 2.15 -27.44 1.57
C LEU A 556 0.74 -26.87 1.74
N PHE A 557 0.41 -25.79 1.01
CA PHE A 557 -0.93 -25.22 1.02
C PHE A 557 -1.98 -26.27 0.62
N LYS A 558 -1.76 -26.97 -0.50
CA LYS A 558 -2.69 -28.03 -0.95
C LYS A 558 -2.84 -29.13 0.09
N VAL A 559 -1.73 -29.60 0.67
CA VAL A 559 -1.75 -30.66 1.70
C VAL A 559 -2.54 -30.20 2.93
N PHE A 560 -2.31 -28.99 3.42
CA PHE A 560 -3.08 -28.47 4.54
C PHE A 560 -4.55 -28.26 4.17
N SER A 561 -4.88 -27.69 3.01
CA SER A 561 -6.28 -27.52 2.59
C SER A 561 -7.04 -28.85 2.48
N GLU A 562 -6.37 -29.95 2.10
CA GLU A 562 -6.99 -31.26 1.89
C GLU A 562 -7.03 -32.11 3.17
N TYR A 563 -5.97 -32.08 3.98
CA TYR A 563 -5.77 -33.00 5.13
C TYR A 563 -5.80 -32.31 6.50
N ASP A 564 -5.82 -30.97 6.55
CA ASP A 564 -5.87 -30.16 7.78
C ASP A 564 -6.55 -28.81 7.51
N PRO A 565 -7.86 -28.79 7.15
CA PRO A 565 -8.54 -27.56 6.71
C PRO A 565 -8.60 -26.47 7.80
N ASP A 566 -8.52 -26.86 9.07
CA ASP A 566 -8.49 -25.95 10.22
C ASP A 566 -7.07 -25.47 10.57
N ASN A 567 -6.10 -25.68 9.69
CA ASN A 567 -4.71 -25.31 9.94
C ASN A 567 -4.56 -23.81 10.24
N LEU A 568 -3.93 -23.51 11.37
CA LEU A 568 -3.78 -22.13 11.87
C LEU A 568 -3.02 -21.21 10.92
N LEU A 569 -2.06 -21.74 10.15
CA LEU A 569 -1.28 -20.97 9.19
C LEU A 569 -2.07 -20.64 7.92
N ILE A 570 -2.96 -21.54 7.48
CA ILE A 570 -3.91 -21.22 6.39
C ILE A 570 -4.88 -20.15 6.86
N ARG A 571 -5.43 -20.29 8.07
CA ARG A 571 -6.36 -19.32 8.64
C ARG A 571 -5.71 -17.94 8.79
N GLN A 572 -4.47 -17.89 9.27
CA GLN A 572 -3.69 -16.64 9.30
C GLN A 572 -3.51 -16.05 7.89
N ALA A 573 -3.16 -16.88 6.90
CA ALA A 573 -2.97 -16.41 5.52
C ALA A 573 -4.24 -15.80 4.94
N PHE A 574 -5.40 -16.40 5.23
CA PHE A 574 -6.69 -15.88 4.82
C PHE A 574 -6.99 -14.53 5.49
N ASN A 575 -6.85 -14.45 6.82
CA ASN A 575 -7.11 -13.23 7.58
C ASN A 575 -6.20 -12.09 7.11
N GLU A 576 -4.90 -12.33 6.93
CA GLU A 576 -3.99 -11.28 6.47
C GLU A 576 -4.25 -10.83 5.03
N VAL A 577 -4.78 -11.69 4.15
CA VAL A 577 -5.24 -11.25 2.82
C VAL A 577 -6.43 -10.31 2.96
N MET A 578 -7.43 -10.68 3.75
CA MET A 578 -8.63 -9.86 3.98
C MET A 578 -8.27 -8.50 4.61
N ASP A 579 -7.43 -8.51 5.64
CA ASP A 579 -7.06 -7.30 6.38
C ASP A 579 -6.11 -6.40 5.59
N GLN A 580 -5.00 -6.95 5.08
CA GLN A 580 -3.89 -6.15 4.53
C GLN A 580 -4.01 -5.90 3.03
N GLN A 581 -4.52 -6.88 2.26
CA GLN A 581 -4.55 -6.76 0.80
C GLN A 581 -5.89 -6.24 0.29
N MET A 582 -6.98 -6.63 0.95
CA MET A 582 -8.34 -6.21 0.58
C MET A 582 -8.83 -5.01 1.38
N GLU A 583 -8.13 -4.64 2.46
CA GLU A 583 -8.53 -3.58 3.39
C GLU A 583 -10.02 -3.71 3.79
N GLU A 584 -10.47 -4.94 4.10
CA GLU A 584 -11.89 -5.28 4.29
C GLU A 584 -12.59 -4.32 5.26
N GLN A 585 -11.93 -3.98 6.37
CA GLN A 585 -12.48 -3.04 7.36
C GLN A 585 -12.75 -1.65 6.76
N ARG A 586 -11.86 -1.17 5.87
CA ARG A 586 -12.03 0.13 5.20
C ARG A 586 -13.09 0.05 4.11
N LEU A 587 -13.13 -1.05 3.35
CA LEU A 587 -14.19 -1.29 2.37
C LEU A 587 -15.56 -1.33 3.05
N ARG A 588 -15.69 -2.03 4.18
CA ARG A 588 -16.91 -2.07 4.99
C ARG A 588 -17.30 -0.68 5.49
N ALA A 589 -16.36 0.07 6.05
CA ALA A 589 -16.60 1.43 6.51
C ALA A 589 -17.07 2.36 5.38
N MET A 590 -16.50 2.20 4.18
CA MET A 590 -16.95 2.91 2.98
C MET A 590 -18.38 2.52 2.59
N LEU A 591 -18.70 1.23 2.49
CA LEU A 591 -20.03 0.75 2.14
C LEU A 591 -21.09 1.25 3.13
N LYS A 592 -20.79 1.18 4.44
CA LYS A 592 -21.65 1.72 5.48
C LYS A 592 -21.93 3.21 5.28
N ARG A 593 -20.87 3.99 5.05
CA ARG A 593 -20.98 5.43 4.78
C ARG A 593 -21.82 5.69 3.54
N ILE A 594 -21.58 4.96 2.45
CA ILE A 594 -22.32 5.11 1.19
C ILE A 594 -23.79 4.76 1.39
N GLY A 595 -24.11 3.73 2.18
CA GLY A 595 -25.50 3.38 2.52
C GLY A 595 -26.25 4.47 3.30
N GLU A 596 -25.52 5.35 3.98
CA GLU A 596 -26.05 6.54 4.68
C GLU A 596 -25.93 7.84 3.85
N SER A 597 -25.38 7.76 2.63
CA SER A 597 -25.11 8.91 1.75
C SER A 597 -26.14 9.02 0.61
N ASP A 598 -26.31 10.22 0.07
CA ASP A 598 -27.06 10.41 -1.17
C ASP A 598 -26.20 9.99 -2.36
N ILE A 599 -26.71 9.09 -3.20
CA ILE A 599 -26.00 8.67 -4.42
C ILE A 599 -26.46 9.51 -5.60
N ILE A 600 -25.52 10.25 -6.19
CA ILE A 600 -25.77 11.18 -7.30
C ILE A 600 -25.27 10.53 -8.60
N ILE A 601 -26.20 10.10 -9.45
CA ILE A 601 -25.90 9.53 -10.77
C ILE A 601 -26.05 10.63 -11.83
N THR A 602 -25.01 10.83 -12.63
CA THR A 602 -25.00 11.83 -13.72
C THR A 602 -24.62 11.19 -15.05
N PHE A 603 -24.99 11.84 -16.16
CA PHE A 603 -24.74 11.33 -17.52
C PHE A 603 -23.98 12.35 -18.41
N PRO A 604 -22.71 12.68 -18.10
CA PRO A 604 -21.94 13.65 -18.88
C PRO A 604 -21.72 13.21 -20.33
N GLN A 605 -21.83 14.15 -21.26
CA GLN A 605 -21.61 13.89 -22.71
C GLN A 605 -20.13 13.81 -23.09
N LYS A 606 -19.24 14.23 -22.20
CA LYS A 606 -17.79 14.25 -22.37
C LYS A 606 -17.14 13.80 -21.06
N LEU A 607 -15.86 13.44 -21.11
CA LEU A 607 -15.09 13.26 -19.89
C LEU A 607 -15.14 14.53 -19.03
N THR A 608 -15.05 14.36 -17.73
CA THR A 608 -15.10 15.42 -16.73
C THR A 608 -13.71 15.60 -16.10
N PRO A 609 -13.45 16.73 -15.43
CA PRO A 609 -12.22 16.89 -14.65
C PRO A 609 -11.93 15.74 -13.68
N PHE A 610 -12.96 15.10 -13.11
CA PHE A 610 -12.80 13.98 -12.17
C PHE A 610 -12.58 12.63 -12.88
N SER A 611 -13.27 12.35 -13.99
CA SER A 611 -13.10 11.07 -14.71
C SER A 611 -11.79 11.03 -15.50
N PHE A 612 -11.31 12.17 -15.96
CA PHE A 612 -10.12 12.24 -16.80
C PHE A 612 -8.87 11.64 -16.15
N PRO A 613 -8.52 11.91 -14.87
CA PRO A 613 -7.40 11.25 -14.21
C PRO A 613 -7.47 9.74 -14.21
N ILE A 614 -8.64 9.18 -13.89
CA ILE A 614 -8.87 7.73 -13.86
C ILE A 614 -8.73 7.18 -15.28
N LYS A 615 -9.32 7.86 -16.26
CA LYS A 615 -9.21 7.48 -17.68
C LYS A 615 -7.78 7.53 -18.19
N VAL A 616 -6.96 8.50 -17.78
CA VAL A 616 -5.54 8.55 -18.17
C VAL A 616 -4.76 7.38 -17.57
N ASP A 617 -5.08 6.96 -16.34
CA ASP A 617 -4.49 5.75 -15.78
C ASP A 617 -4.93 4.50 -16.57
N SER A 618 -6.21 4.40 -16.96
CA SER A 618 -6.70 3.38 -17.92
C SER A 618 -5.96 3.42 -19.27
N LEU A 619 -5.58 4.61 -19.76
CA LEU A 619 -4.81 4.76 -21.00
C LEU A 619 -3.32 4.47 -20.87
N ARG A 620 -2.71 4.76 -19.72
CA ARG A 620 -1.35 4.29 -19.40
C ARG A 620 -1.29 2.77 -19.39
N GLU A 621 -2.43 2.14 -19.11
CA GLU A 621 -2.61 0.70 -19.13
C GLU A 621 -2.83 0.13 -20.57
N ASN A 622 -3.00 0.99 -21.58
CA ASN A 622 -3.17 0.56 -22.98
C ASN A 622 -2.03 1.08 -23.89
N LEU A 623 -1.23 0.19 -24.48
CA LEU A 623 -0.15 0.58 -25.39
C LEU A 623 -0.66 0.99 -26.79
N THR A 624 -0.32 2.20 -27.21
CA THR A 624 -0.48 2.73 -28.57
C THR A 624 0.86 3.19 -29.14
N SER A 625 1.03 3.22 -30.46
CA SER A 625 2.21 3.77 -31.14
C SER A 625 2.33 5.30 -31.01
N GLU A 626 1.24 5.97 -30.64
CA GLU A 626 1.20 7.39 -30.31
C GLU A 626 1.70 7.64 -28.89
N LYS A 627 2.52 8.67 -28.68
CA LYS A 627 3.01 9.03 -27.34
C LYS A 627 1.80 9.41 -26.46
N LEU A 628 1.74 8.88 -25.24
CA LEU A 628 0.68 9.17 -24.25
C LEU A 628 0.41 10.68 -24.10
N ILE A 629 1.47 11.49 -24.18
CA ILE A 629 1.41 12.96 -24.10
C ILE A 629 0.56 13.57 -25.22
N ASP A 630 0.65 13.04 -26.44
CA ASP A 630 -0.08 13.56 -27.60
C ASP A 630 -1.57 13.17 -27.53
N ARG A 631 -1.89 11.99 -26.98
CA ARG A 631 -3.27 11.56 -26.67
C ARG A 631 -3.90 12.41 -25.58
N ILE A 632 -3.19 12.65 -24.47
CA ILE A 632 -3.66 13.51 -23.37
C ILE A 632 -4.01 14.89 -23.92
N LYS A 633 -3.15 15.50 -24.75
CA LYS A 633 -3.42 16.81 -25.37
C LYS A 633 -4.69 16.80 -26.24
N LYS A 634 -4.88 15.77 -27.07
CA LYS A 634 -6.10 15.64 -27.91
C LYS A 634 -7.36 15.51 -27.06
N MET A 635 -7.31 14.74 -25.96
CA MET A 635 -8.45 14.61 -25.07
C MET A 635 -8.74 15.93 -24.35
N GLN A 636 -7.71 16.64 -23.88
CA GLN A 636 -7.87 17.97 -23.27
C GLN A 636 -8.52 18.98 -24.22
N GLN A 637 -8.18 18.97 -25.51
CA GLN A 637 -8.84 19.81 -26.51
C GLN A 637 -10.32 19.46 -26.72
N GLY A 638 -10.72 18.21 -26.47
CA GLY A 638 -12.13 17.80 -26.55
C GLY A 638 -12.97 18.25 -25.36
N LEU A 639 -12.32 18.64 -24.26
CA LEU A 639 -12.94 19.11 -23.02
C LEU A 639 -13.20 20.62 -23.03
N SER A 640 -12.47 21.35 -23.90
CA SER A 640 -12.64 22.78 -24.16
C SER A 640 -13.90 23.08 -24.97
#